data_AF-A0A2K9AX80-F1
#
_entry.id   AF-A0A2K9AX80-F1
#
_cell.length_a   1.000
_cell.length_b   1.000
_cell.length_c   1.000
_cell.angle_alpha   90.00
_cell.angle_beta   90.00
_cell.angle_gamma   90.00
#
_symmetry.space_group_name_H-M   'P 1'
#
loop_
_entity.id
_entity.type
_entity.pdbx_description
1 polymer ?
#
loop_
_entity_poly.entity_id
_entity_poly.type
_entity_poly.pdbx_seq_one_letter_code
_entity_poly.pdbx_strand_id
1 'polypeptide(L)'
;MKKILLLFVFLTFAFGIAACTREVDLDLDAPQNLDITDGVLTWDAVPEADHYVVFVNDAEYEVEETTFDLTTLDLAPDTYAVSVVAAKDDKVSIPSAVLNYVVTDGTVDTVDAPTGVAISAGVLTWNAVTDATGYIVYVGSLSYSVTTTSLDLSTKNIPVGTHNVYVVAKKDALTSDNSATVTYTVEENISQDNIITSILSGINSNYEKDMTEDDFEDEWAYNEYLTTYDMIEAYAGAAISMGMSQNQAVMFFDDAKDMAMNMPMMTGLDDFLFELEILDLYGMDHQDLANMVYQFALVMLESGIRRQTLDIAYYTEEIPMYEQQITDIVLTQDYIDAYNYMKSFATVDEYDGLDAFFSGNHREFRYSVEEIYYALVYGYNFYPEDYYFEDEMMSEYLTDMHMIMVAMYQDVQGQAFINNMFSELEALFNLYDAIEWKHEAEMHVEELTQMNVMMGEMITLMTTEETHFKGSLEVVFEFLLTVKDTFPQNSIDLIDGAISGDALTLTEGLIIKDEMVLMLQNALPAATDFELLYETVLIISGELTNADITTGLQYAQVNGQISHASINLFLSLIGDIDETLITGGQAILDQAYDEVYEYYDFENNPLVVIDFALYVIDYLDQFKLDYATEIAALEALTTPAYEEYYYMLAIENIIYQVENDAYMPENEKTIVLGMLEDLKLEFDTYKALSDLLGGAANDVFRYVVDTEARIIKTVIALNENQGTNMIQMMVDLEQLINDINMIDLELFEGVTSAEFDIILDAARLPLKTALQMEGVVLPFDTMFEALKPYINTVMLNTINLQADLMAQADLIDLDAFILNTNLSTPELGIGLAIAEVLDNTFTATNEALVLATVDIVFDQIIEYTDIFALTGATQAEVDQMQLDVKAQLNMIFDEVEAIALLDADNLTLADEERIYNFMMMFGSEQQEEPIIT
;
A
#
# COMPACT_ATOMS: atom_id res chain seq x y z
N MET A 1 5.78 -9.51 15.35
CA MET A 1 5.77 -8.73 14.09
C MET A 1 4.52 -8.99 13.24
N LYS A 2 4.27 -10.19 12.66
CA LYS A 2 3.08 -10.46 11.80
C LYS A 2 1.68 -10.17 12.41
N LYS A 3 1.56 -9.98 13.73
CA LYS A 3 0.31 -9.59 14.42
C LYS A 3 0.09 -8.08 14.56
N ILE A 4 1.14 -7.26 14.44
CA ILE A 4 1.04 -5.78 14.50
C ILE A 4 0.67 -5.23 13.13
N LEU A 5 1.25 -5.80 12.06
CA LEU A 5 0.80 -5.51 10.69
C LEU A 5 -0.67 -5.93 10.49
N LEU A 6 -1.10 -7.03 11.12
CA LEU A 6 -2.51 -7.43 11.10
C LEU A 6 -3.39 -6.44 11.87
N LEU A 7 -2.90 -5.81 12.94
CA LEU A 7 -3.62 -4.78 13.69
C LEU A 7 -3.80 -3.49 12.86
N PHE A 8 -2.75 -3.08 12.13
CA PHE A 8 -2.82 -1.96 11.19
C PHE A 8 -3.76 -2.22 10.01
N VAL A 9 -3.79 -3.46 9.50
CA VAL A 9 -4.75 -3.88 8.46
C VAL A 9 -6.18 -4.02 9.02
N PHE A 10 -6.34 -4.35 10.30
CA PHE A 10 -7.64 -4.36 11.00
C PHE A 10 -8.17 -2.95 11.24
N LEU A 11 -7.28 -1.98 11.56
CA LEU A 11 -7.58 -0.55 11.70
C LEU A 11 -7.94 0.15 10.38
N THR A 12 -7.67 -0.47 9.23
CA THR A 12 -8.09 0.03 7.91
C THR A 12 -9.30 -0.70 7.32
N PHE A 13 -9.67 -1.89 7.80
CA PHE A 13 -10.88 -2.59 7.36
C PHE A 13 -12.11 -2.19 8.18
N ALA A 14 -12.08 -0.94 8.63
CA ALA A 14 -12.63 -0.58 9.89
C ALA A 14 -13.47 0.69 9.73
N PHE A 15 -14.76 0.51 10.02
CA PHE A 15 -15.35 1.27 11.11
C PHE A 15 -15.87 2.68 10.72
N GLY A 16 -16.78 2.72 9.73
CA GLY A 16 -17.51 3.94 9.32
C GLY A 16 -19.05 3.84 9.49
N ILE A 17 -19.75 4.97 9.75
CA ILE A 17 -21.06 5.26 10.46
C ILE A 17 -20.89 5.34 12.02
N ALA A 18 -21.77 5.85 12.89
CA ALA A 18 -23.08 6.47 12.74
C ALA A 18 -23.33 7.71 13.63
N ALA A 19 -24.40 8.46 13.28
CA ALA A 19 -25.09 9.41 14.15
C ALA A 19 -26.59 9.43 13.79
N CYS A 20 -27.47 9.20 14.78
CA CYS A 20 -28.90 9.03 14.53
C CYS A 20 -29.71 10.34 14.66
N THR A 21 -30.73 10.51 13.82
CA THR A 21 -31.83 11.48 14.05
C THR A 21 -33.18 10.77 13.91
N ARG A 22 -34.04 10.87 14.93
CA ARG A 22 -35.33 10.14 15.02
C ARG A 22 -36.21 10.43 13.80
N GLU A 23 -36.64 9.36 13.11
CA GLU A 23 -37.45 9.46 11.88
C GLU A 23 -38.87 9.96 12.19
N VAL A 24 -39.40 10.84 11.33
CA VAL A 24 -40.76 11.36 11.46
C VAL A 24 -41.76 10.46 10.73
N ASP A 25 -42.60 9.76 11.49
CA ASP A 25 -43.74 9.02 10.94
C ASP A 25 -44.86 9.99 10.54
N LEU A 26 -45.14 10.07 9.24
CA LEU A 26 -46.19 10.92 8.66
C LEU A 26 -47.58 10.28 8.68
N ASP A 27 -47.67 8.97 8.97
CA ASP A 27 -48.94 8.25 9.16
C ASP A 27 -49.36 8.21 10.65
N LEU A 28 -48.46 8.54 11.59
CA LEU A 28 -48.77 8.74 13.01
C LEU A 28 -49.36 10.14 13.25
N ASP A 29 -50.62 10.22 13.70
CA ASP A 29 -51.33 11.48 13.93
C ASP A 29 -50.63 12.35 15.02
N ALA A 30 -50.49 13.64 14.77
CA ALA A 30 -49.99 14.59 15.76
C ALA A 30 -51.00 14.77 16.93
N PRO A 31 -50.55 14.84 18.20
CA PRO A 31 -51.43 15.10 19.34
C PRO A 31 -52.31 16.36 19.16
N GLN A 32 -53.61 16.22 19.45
CA GLN A 32 -54.62 17.28 19.24
C GLN A 32 -55.24 17.76 20.57
N ASN A 33 -55.93 18.91 20.50
CA ASN A 33 -56.71 19.48 21.60
C ASN A 33 -55.91 19.73 22.90
N LEU A 34 -54.67 20.20 22.77
CA LEU A 34 -53.86 20.64 23.90
C LEU A 34 -54.57 21.74 24.70
N ASP A 35 -54.69 21.54 26.01
CA ASP A 35 -55.18 22.54 26.98
C ASP A 35 -54.36 22.51 28.27
N ILE A 36 -54.21 23.67 28.92
CA ILE A 36 -53.53 23.81 30.22
C ILE A 36 -54.51 24.43 31.22
N THR A 37 -54.90 23.63 32.22
CA THR A 37 -55.77 24.08 33.33
C THR A 37 -55.05 23.86 34.66
N ASP A 38 -55.00 24.90 35.49
CA ASP A 38 -54.35 24.91 36.81
C ASP A 38 -52.89 24.40 36.82
N GLY A 39 -52.18 24.53 35.67
CA GLY A 39 -50.80 24.11 35.49
C GLY A 39 -50.60 22.69 34.96
N VAL A 40 -51.69 21.96 34.68
CA VAL A 40 -51.63 20.62 34.07
C VAL A 40 -51.96 20.71 32.57
N LEU A 41 -51.05 20.25 31.72
CA LEU A 41 -51.20 20.05 30.28
C LEU A 41 -51.96 18.74 30.01
N THR A 42 -52.89 18.75 29.06
CA THR A 42 -53.66 17.57 28.62
C THR A 42 -53.86 17.58 27.09
N TRP A 43 -53.97 16.41 26.46
CA TRP A 43 -54.22 16.25 25.01
C TRP A 43 -55.07 15.01 24.70
N ASP A 44 -55.57 14.89 23.47
CA ASP A 44 -56.26 13.68 23.00
C ASP A 44 -55.27 12.55 22.69
N ALA A 45 -55.63 11.31 23.05
CA ALA A 45 -54.82 10.12 22.75
C ALA A 45 -54.72 9.84 21.24
N VAL A 46 -53.49 9.67 20.75
CA VAL A 46 -53.17 9.24 19.39
C VAL A 46 -53.29 7.71 19.31
N PRO A 47 -54.07 7.16 18.35
CA PRO A 47 -54.12 5.71 18.14
C PRO A 47 -52.75 5.16 17.74
N GLU A 48 -52.40 3.99 18.29
CA GLU A 48 -51.13 3.29 18.03
C GLU A 48 -49.85 3.94 18.58
N ALA A 49 -49.93 5.08 19.27
CA ALA A 49 -48.79 5.63 20.02
C ALA A 49 -48.52 4.84 21.31
N ASP A 50 -47.25 4.51 21.56
CA ASP A 50 -46.80 3.83 22.79
C ASP A 50 -46.55 4.82 23.93
N HIS A 51 -46.03 6.01 23.59
CA HIS A 51 -45.77 7.11 24.53
C HIS A 51 -45.83 8.48 23.81
N TYR A 52 -45.57 9.55 24.55
CA TYR A 52 -45.52 10.92 24.05
C TYR A 52 -44.26 11.62 24.57
N VAL A 53 -43.76 12.61 23.82
CA VAL A 53 -42.70 13.51 24.29
C VAL A 53 -43.26 14.93 24.38
N VAL A 54 -43.24 15.50 25.58
CA VAL A 54 -43.66 16.88 25.86
C VAL A 54 -42.45 17.80 25.79
N PHE A 55 -42.51 18.79 24.91
CA PHE A 55 -41.53 19.85 24.78
C PHE A 55 -41.97 21.06 25.60
N VAL A 56 -41.07 21.61 26.42
CA VAL A 56 -41.24 22.90 27.12
C VAL A 56 -40.06 23.79 26.74
N ASN A 57 -40.28 24.71 25.79
CA ASN A 57 -39.26 25.29 24.93
C ASN A 57 -38.41 24.17 24.29
N ASP A 58 -37.11 24.12 24.58
CA ASP A 58 -36.14 23.17 24.02
C ASP A 58 -35.92 21.93 24.93
N ALA A 59 -36.67 21.79 26.03
CA ALA A 59 -36.54 20.67 26.98
C ALA A 59 -37.60 19.59 26.75
N GLU A 60 -37.18 18.34 26.65
CA GLU A 60 -38.02 17.15 26.38
C GLU A 60 -38.37 16.37 27.65
N TYR A 61 -39.60 15.84 27.70
CA TYR A 61 -40.12 15.02 28.80
C TYR A 61 -40.99 13.87 28.25
N GLU A 62 -40.49 12.64 28.30
CA GLU A 62 -41.24 11.44 27.88
C GLU A 62 -42.31 11.04 28.91
N VAL A 63 -43.52 10.72 28.43
CA VAL A 63 -44.68 10.34 29.26
C VAL A 63 -45.56 9.28 28.57
N GLU A 64 -46.00 8.27 29.33
CA GLU A 64 -46.93 7.23 28.86
C GLU A 64 -48.41 7.69 28.91
N GLU A 65 -48.73 8.73 29.70
CA GLU A 65 -50.10 9.24 29.85
C GLU A 65 -50.36 10.49 28.98
N THR A 66 -51.64 10.78 28.71
CA THR A 66 -52.10 11.95 27.92
C THR A 66 -52.21 13.25 28.74
N THR A 67 -51.39 13.36 29.79
CA THR A 67 -51.40 14.46 30.75
C THR A 67 -50.00 14.68 31.33
N PHE A 68 -49.64 15.94 31.60
CA PHE A 68 -48.36 16.29 32.20
C PHE A 68 -48.48 17.52 33.11
N ASP A 69 -47.95 17.45 34.33
CA ASP A 69 -48.09 18.51 35.33
C ASP A 69 -46.90 19.49 35.26
N LEU A 70 -47.08 20.62 34.57
CA LEU A 70 -46.08 21.66 34.41
C LEU A 70 -45.74 22.39 35.73
N THR A 71 -46.50 22.16 36.81
CA THR A 71 -46.16 22.70 38.15
C THR A 71 -45.11 21.87 38.88
N THR A 72 -44.80 20.67 38.38
CA THR A 72 -43.68 19.84 38.87
C THR A 72 -42.33 20.31 38.34
N LEU A 73 -42.33 21.11 37.27
CA LEU A 73 -41.15 21.76 36.72
C LEU A 73 -40.87 23.06 37.50
N ASP A 74 -39.61 23.27 37.89
CA ASP A 74 -39.15 24.47 38.62
C ASP A 74 -38.99 25.67 37.65
N LEU A 75 -40.09 26.05 37.01
CA LEU A 75 -40.14 27.08 35.98
C LEU A 75 -40.17 28.48 36.62
N ALA A 76 -39.23 29.33 36.19
CA ALA A 76 -39.18 30.72 36.58
C ALA A 76 -40.42 31.51 36.07
N PRO A 77 -40.73 32.70 36.63
CA PRO A 77 -41.80 33.56 36.12
C PRO A 77 -41.56 34.08 34.69
N ASP A 78 -41.96 33.29 33.70
CA ASP A 78 -41.92 33.63 32.27
C ASP A 78 -43.07 32.97 31.49
N THR A 79 -43.08 33.12 30.15
CA THR A 79 -43.97 32.43 29.20
C THR A 79 -43.21 31.34 28.44
N TYR A 80 -43.60 30.08 28.63
CA TYR A 80 -43.00 28.91 28.01
C TYR A 80 -43.86 28.42 26.84
N ALA A 81 -43.23 28.10 25.71
CA ALA A 81 -43.86 27.41 24.59
C ALA A 81 -43.93 25.90 24.89
N VAL A 82 -45.09 25.28 24.68
CA VAL A 82 -45.33 23.87 25.00
C VAL A 82 -45.94 23.15 23.79
N SER A 83 -45.34 22.04 23.39
CA SER A 83 -45.85 21.16 22.30
C SER A 83 -45.63 19.69 22.66
N VAL A 84 -46.31 18.77 21.96
CA VAL A 84 -46.24 17.33 22.21
C VAL A 84 -46.14 16.58 20.88
N VAL A 85 -45.29 15.56 20.81
CA VAL A 85 -45.29 14.54 19.74
C VAL A 85 -45.82 13.22 20.31
N ALA A 86 -46.43 12.41 19.46
CA ALA A 86 -46.66 10.99 19.74
C ALA A 86 -45.45 10.18 19.25
N ALA A 87 -45.13 9.09 19.93
CA ALA A 87 -44.03 8.20 19.57
C ALA A 87 -44.52 6.74 19.53
N LYS A 88 -43.99 5.99 18.58
CA LYS A 88 -44.31 4.57 18.32
C LYS A 88 -43.06 3.91 17.78
N ASP A 89 -42.60 2.84 18.47
CA ASP A 89 -41.24 2.32 18.29
C ASP A 89 -40.22 3.51 18.28
N ASP A 90 -39.28 3.55 17.34
CA ASP A 90 -38.27 4.63 17.23
C ASP A 90 -38.70 5.84 16.39
N LYS A 91 -39.98 5.92 15.97
CA LYS A 91 -40.50 7.01 15.12
C LYS A 91 -41.42 7.97 15.88
N VAL A 92 -41.42 9.23 15.48
CA VAL A 92 -42.22 10.31 16.09
C VAL A 92 -43.18 10.97 15.12
N SER A 93 -44.37 11.36 15.58
CA SER A 93 -45.30 12.17 14.78
C SER A 93 -44.77 13.59 14.60
N ILE A 94 -45.31 14.33 13.63
CA ILE A 94 -45.09 15.79 13.60
C ILE A 94 -45.60 16.46 14.92
N PRO A 95 -44.96 17.52 15.42
CA PRO A 95 -45.38 18.18 16.65
C PRO A 95 -46.79 18.77 16.62
N SER A 96 -47.45 18.76 17.78
CA SER A 96 -48.71 19.46 18.01
C SER A 96 -48.58 20.99 17.83
N ALA A 97 -49.72 21.68 17.78
CA ALA A 97 -49.74 23.14 17.85
C ALA A 97 -49.22 23.65 19.21
N VAL A 98 -48.31 24.61 19.19
CA VAL A 98 -47.68 25.21 20.39
C VAL A 98 -48.72 25.96 21.24
N LEU A 99 -48.69 25.70 22.55
CA LEU A 99 -49.49 26.35 23.59
C LEU A 99 -48.58 27.09 24.58
N ASN A 100 -48.98 28.27 25.05
CA ASN A 100 -48.14 29.09 25.94
C ASN A 100 -48.55 28.94 27.41
N TYR A 101 -47.62 28.53 28.27
CA TYR A 101 -47.77 28.46 29.73
C TYR A 101 -47.12 29.68 30.41
N VAL A 102 -47.83 30.36 31.33
CA VAL A 102 -47.35 31.61 31.96
C VAL A 102 -47.27 31.46 33.48
N VAL A 103 -46.08 31.68 34.04
CA VAL A 103 -45.82 31.66 35.49
C VAL A 103 -45.73 33.11 36.02
N THR A 104 -46.41 33.42 37.13
CA THR A 104 -46.48 34.80 37.69
C THR A 104 -46.21 34.86 39.18
N ASP A 105 -45.43 35.87 39.61
CA ASP A 105 -45.00 36.08 41.00
C ASP A 105 -46.09 36.67 41.93
N GLY A 106 -46.01 36.38 43.24
CA GLY A 106 -46.99 36.72 44.26
C GLY A 106 -46.39 37.18 45.59
N THR A 107 -46.52 38.48 45.89
CA THR A 107 -45.83 39.13 47.03
C THR A 107 -46.42 38.83 48.42
N VAL A 108 -45.56 38.58 49.40
CA VAL A 108 -45.84 38.46 50.86
C VAL A 108 -44.98 39.47 51.64
N ASP A 109 -45.33 39.82 52.89
CA ASP A 109 -44.55 40.73 53.76
C ASP A 109 -43.05 40.36 53.83
N THR A 110 -42.17 41.24 53.36
CA THR A 110 -40.72 40.96 53.22
C THR A 110 -39.85 41.50 54.36
N VAL A 111 -38.69 40.87 54.53
CA VAL A 111 -37.51 41.39 55.24
C VAL A 111 -36.54 41.95 54.19
N ASP A 112 -35.83 43.03 54.48
CA ASP A 112 -34.84 43.59 53.52
C ASP A 112 -33.73 42.57 53.17
N ALA A 113 -33.39 42.44 51.90
CA ALA A 113 -32.31 41.55 51.45
C ALA A 113 -30.91 42.03 51.92
N PRO A 114 -29.99 41.11 52.26
CA PRO A 114 -28.59 41.46 52.52
C PRO A 114 -27.94 42.16 51.33
N THR A 115 -27.17 43.21 51.61
CA THR A 115 -26.46 44.01 50.59
C THR A 115 -24.95 43.94 50.76
N GLY A 116 -24.20 44.35 49.73
CA GLY A 116 -22.73 44.36 49.80
C GLY A 116 -22.12 42.97 49.91
N VAL A 117 -22.74 41.96 49.28
CA VAL A 117 -22.25 40.60 49.26
C VAL A 117 -20.99 40.52 48.41
N ALA A 118 -19.92 39.98 48.98
CA ALA A 118 -18.63 39.81 48.30
C ALA A 118 -17.87 38.60 48.87
N ILE A 119 -17.17 37.88 48.01
CA ILE A 119 -16.21 36.84 48.37
C ILE A 119 -14.80 37.38 48.18
N SER A 120 -13.94 37.15 49.18
CA SER A 120 -12.50 37.44 49.09
C SER A 120 -11.74 36.34 49.81
N ALA A 121 -10.80 35.69 49.11
CA ALA A 121 -9.99 34.58 49.64
C ALA A 121 -10.81 33.49 50.36
N GLY A 122 -11.89 33.01 49.71
CA GLY A 122 -12.76 31.96 50.25
C GLY A 122 -13.75 32.39 51.35
N VAL A 123 -13.70 33.65 51.80
CA VAL A 123 -14.62 34.17 52.83
C VAL A 123 -15.71 35.03 52.18
N LEU A 124 -16.95 34.59 52.32
CA LEU A 124 -18.15 35.35 51.98
C LEU A 124 -18.45 36.38 53.09
N THR A 125 -18.75 37.61 52.71
CA THR A 125 -19.07 38.73 53.62
C THR A 125 -20.27 39.52 53.09
N TRP A 126 -21.07 40.12 53.98
CA TRP A 126 -22.23 40.94 53.63
C TRP A 126 -22.52 42.01 54.71
N ASN A 127 -23.38 42.98 54.38
CA ASN A 127 -23.85 43.98 55.33
C ASN A 127 -24.95 43.41 56.25
N ALA A 128 -24.98 43.85 57.51
CA ALA A 128 -26.04 43.49 58.45
C ALA A 128 -27.41 44.04 58.03
N VAL A 129 -28.43 43.19 58.03
CA VAL A 129 -29.84 43.55 57.84
C VAL A 129 -30.47 43.95 59.19
N THR A 130 -31.31 44.98 59.18
CA THR A 130 -31.96 45.50 60.39
C THR A 130 -33.00 44.51 60.92
N ASP A 131 -33.04 44.30 62.24
CA ASP A 131 -33.88 43.31 62.94
C ASP A 131 -33.67 41.83 62.54
N ALA A 132 -32.68 41.49 61.72
CA ALA A 132 -32.38 40.10 61.39
C ALA A 132 -31.83 39.34 62.60
N THR A 133 -32.45 38.21 62.94
CA THR A 133 -32.03 37.27 63.99
C THR A 133 -30.97 36.27 63.52
N GLY A 134 -30.73 36.18 62.21
CA GLY A 134 -29.70 35.36 61.58
C GLY A 134 -29.76 35.45 60.05
N TYR A 135 -28.98 34.63 59.37
CA TYR A 135 -28.94 34.51 57.91
C TYR A 135 -28.91 33.04 57.49
N ILE A 136 -29.36 32.75 56.27
CA ILE A 136 -28.97 31.54 55.53
C ILE A 136 -28.06 31.98 54.40
N VAL A 137 -26.89 31.37 54.28
CA VAL A 137 -26.08 31.41 53.05
C VAL A 137 -26.46 30.21 52.20
N TYR A 138 -26.84 30.43 50.95
CA TYR A 138 -27.03 29.39 49.95
C TYR A 138 -25.78 29.30 49.07
N VAL A 139 -25.38 28.07 48.71
CA VAL A 139 -24.24 27.75 47.85
C VAL A 139 -24.68 26.61 46.95
N GLY A 140 -25.14 26.93 45.74
CA GLY A 140 -25.85 25.95 44.91
C GLY A 140 -27.06 25.37 45.66
N SER A 141 -27.14 24.04 45.75
CA SER A 141 -28.18 23.33 46.52
C SER A 141 -27.92 23.28 48.04
N LEU A 142 -26.75 23.69 48.51
CA LEU A 142 -26.40 23.66 49.93
C LEU A 142 -26.84 24.94 50.65
N SER A 143 -27.13 24.83 51.95
CA SER A 143 -27.46 25.98 52.78
C SER A 143 -26.86 25.93 54.18
N TYR A 144 -26.41 27.08 54.68
CA TYR A 144 -25.73 27.24 55.95
C TYR A 144 -26.38 28.37 56.77
N SER A 145 -27.02 28.02 57.89
CA SER A 145 -27.57 29.02 58.81
C SER A 145 -26.49 29.58 59.74
N VAL A 146 -26.36 30.92 59.77
CA VAL A 146 -25.35 31.64 60.56
C VAL A 146 -25.95 32.84 61.28
N THR A 147 -25.32 33.30 62.37
CA THR A 147 -25.71 34.53 63.11
C THR A 147 -24.72 35.68 62.90
N THR A 148 -23.62 35.43 62.18
CA THR A 148 -22.62 36.41 61.76
C THR A 148 -22.92 36.96 60.37
N THR A 149 -22.25 38.05 59.98
CA THR A 149 -22.34 38.65 58.63
C THR A 149 -21.19 38.21 57.71
N SER A 150 -20.68 37.00 57.95
CA SER A 150 -19.61 36.38 57.18
C SER A 150 -19.64 34.86 57.36
N LEU A 151 -19.22 34.14 56.32
CA LEU A 151 -19.02 32.69 56.31
C LEU A 151 -17.75 32.35 55.52
N ASP A 152 -16.86 31.58 56.14
CA ASP A 152 -15.72 31.00 55.45
C ASP A 152 -16.17 29.75 54.69
N LEU A 153 -16.18 29.83 53.36
CA LEU A 153 -16.61 28.77 52.45
C LEU A 153 -15.51 27.71 52.25
N SER A 154 -14.23 28.08 52.37
CA SER A 154 -13.09 27.16 52.24
C SER A 154 -13.08 26.05 53.31
N THR A 155 -13.78 26.28 54.43
CA THR A 155 -13.95 25.33 55.54
C THR A 155 -15.25 24.53 55.45
N LYS A 156 -15.88 24.45 54.27
CA LYS A 156 -17.17 23.78 54.04
C LYS A 156 -17.01 22.73 52.95
N ASN A 157 -17.68 21.59 53.14
CA ASN A 157 -17.73 20.54 52.14
C ASN A 157 -18.76 20.92 51.06
N ILE A 158 -18.32 21.77 50.12
CA ILE A 158 -19.08 22.21 48.96
C ILE A 158 -18.62 21.34 47.78
N PRO A 159 -19.53 20.76 46.98
CA PRO A 159 -19.18 20.01 45.77
C PRO A 159 -18.28 20.81 44.81
N VAL A 160 -17.57 20.10 43.95
CA VAL A 160 -16.87 20.68 42.80
C VAL A 160 -17.85 21.47 41.91
N GLY A 161 -17.33 22.46 41.19
CA GLY A 161 -18.06 23.30 40.23
C GLY A 161 -18.21 24.76 40.65
N THR A 162 -18.83 25.55 39.77
CA THR A 162 -19.14 26.96 40.04
C THR A 162 -20.51 27.08 40.69
N HIS A 163 -20.53 27.49 41.96
CA HIS A 163 -21.76 27.65 42.74
C HIS A 163 -22.23 29.10 42.76
N ASN A 164 -23.51 29.30 42.48
CA ASN A 164 -24.20 30.55 42.80
C ASN A 164 -24.33 30.68 44.32
N VAL A 165 -23.82 31.78 44.87
CA VAL A 165 -23.83 32.08 46.30
C VAL A 165 -24.63 33.34 46.57
N TYR A 166 -25.64 33.22 47.42
CA TYR A 166 -26.45 34.35 47.89
C TYR A 166 -26.84 34.17 49.35
N VAL A 167 -27.30 35.25 49.98
CA VAL A 167 -27.60 35.30 51.41
C VAL A 167 -29.02 35.80 51.62
N VAL A 168 -29.74 35.13 52.51
CA VAL A 168 -31.11 35.46 52.93
C VAL A 168 -31.08 35.83 54.41
N ALA A 169 -31.64 36.98 54.79
CA ALA A 169 -31.83 37.35 56.18
C ALA A 169 -33.04 36.64 56.79
N LYS A 170 -32.96 36.28 58.07
CA LYS A 170 -34.06 35.68 58.85
C LYS A 170 -34.51 36.61 59.97
N LYS A 171 -35.82 36.81 60.10
CA LYS A 171 -36.46 37.48 61.24
C LYS A 171 -37.65 36.65 61.72
N ASP A 172 -37.48 35.99 62.86
CA ASP A 172 -38.44 34.99 63.38
C ASP A 172 -38.75 33.89 62.33
N ALA A 173 -39.98 33.84 61.82
CA ALA A 173 -40.42 32.90 60.78
C ALA A 173 -40.37 33.49 59.35
N LEU A 174 -39.99 34.77 59.21
CA LEU A 174 -39.88 35.46 57.92
C LEU A 174 -38.44 35.40 57.39
N THR A 175 -38.33 35.31 56.08
CA THR A 175 -37.09 35.45 55.31
C THR A 175 -37.12 36.70 54.44
N SER A 176 -35.97 37.22 54.08
CA SER A 176 -35.85 38.26 53.05
C SER A 176 -35.92 37.67 51.64
N ASP A 177 -36.00 38.55 50.66
CA ASP A 177 -35.55 38.23 49.30
C ASP A 177 -34.05 37.87 49.29
N ASN A 178 -33.59 37.22 48.23
CA ASN A 178 -32.18 36.90 48.05
C ASN A 178 -31.33 38.17 47.94
N SER A 179 -30.11 38.14 48.48
CA SER A 179 -29.09 39.12 48.14
C SER A 179 -28.75 39.08 46.64
N ALA A 180 -27.97 40.06 46.18
CA ALA A 180 -27.22 39.89 44.94
C ALA A 180 -26.39 38.59 44.99
N THR A 181 -26.43 37.80 43.92
CA THR A 181 -25.65 36.58 43.75
C THR A 181 -24.19 36.91 43.42
N VAL A 182 -23.28 36.15 44.01
CA VAL A 182 -21.85 36.11 43.66
C VAL A 182 -21.47 34.66 43.37
N THR A 183 -20.46 34.41 42.54
CA THR A 183 -20.01 33.04 42.24
C THR A 183 -18.90 32.59 43.18
N TYR A 184 -18.90 31.31 43.53
CA TYR A 184 -17.80 30.63 44.22
C TYR A 184 -17.48 29.33 43.50
N THR A 185 -16.29 29.25 42.93
CA THR A 185 -15.83 28.05 42.22
C THR A 185 -15.00 27.18 43.16
N VAL A 186 -15.34 25.89 43.18
CA VAL A 186 -14.55 24.83 43.82
C VAL A 186 -14.00 23.99 42.67
N GLU A 187 -12.70 24.13 42.40
CA GLU A 187 -12.04 23.36 41.33
C GLU A 187 -12.01 21.86 41.67
N GLU A 188 -12.08 21.02 40.64
CA GLU A 188 -11.79 19.59 40.81
C GLU A 188 -10.29 19.41 41.03
N ASN A 189 -9.90 18.73 42.10
CA ASN A 189 -8.52 18.30 42.26
C ASN A 189 -8.34 16.97 41.53
N ILE A 190 -8.24 17.01 40.20
CA ILE A 190 -8.00 15.84 39.37
C ILE A 190 -6.61 15.30 39.70
N SER A 191 -6.58 14.27 40.54
CA SER A 191 -5.35 13.65 40.99
C SER A 191 -5.03 12.50 40.04
N GLN A 192 -3.98 12.66 39.23
CA GLN A 192 -3.46 11.61 38.35
C GLN A 192 -3.25 10.29 39.13
N ASP A 193 -2.69 10.38 40.34
CA ASP A 193 -2.55 9.27 41.29
C ASP A 193 -3.86 8.52 41.59
N ASN A 194 -5.02 9.21 41.66
CA ASN A 194 -6.30 8.55 41.90
C ASN A 194 -6.79 7.80 40.65
N ILE A 195 -6.58 8.36 39.45
CA ILE A 195 -6.90 7.68 38.18
C ILE A 195 -6.04 6.41 38.08
N ILE A 196 -4.72 6.56 38.24
CA ILE A 196 -3.74 5.47 38.23
C ILE A 196 -4.11 4.37 39.23
N THR A 197 -4.35 4.72 40.48
CA THR A 197 -4.69 3.75 41.54
C THR A 197 -6.00 3.01 41.24
N SER A 198 -7.01 3.72 40.70
CA SER A 198 -8.30 3.11 40.37
C SER A 198 -8.13 2.07 39.26
N ILE A 199 -7.48 2.45 38.16
CA ILE A 199 -7.31 1.59 36.98
C ILE A 199 -6.39 0.39 37.27
N LEU A 200 -5.25 0.59 37.95
CA LEU A 200 -4.37 -0.51 38.40
C LEU A 200 -5.14 -1.58 39.16
N SER A 201 -5.93 -1.15 40.16
CA SER A 201 -6.71 -2.08 41.00
C SER A 201 -7.87 -2.76 40.25
N GLY A 202 -8.36 -2.15 39.17
CA GLY A 202 -9.37 -2.70 38.27
C GLY A 202 -8.82 -3.80 37.35
N ILE A 203 -7.60 -3.61 36.83
CA ILE A 203 -6.87 -4.61 36.03
C ILE A 203 -6.46 -5.81 36.90
N ASN A 204 -5.87 -5.55 38.07
CA ASN A 204 -5.45 -6.58 38.99
C ASN A 204 -5.62 -6.09 40.44
N SER A 205 -6.44 -6.78 41.22
CA SER A 205 -6.74 -6.41 42.60
C SER A 205 -5.54 -6.46 43.56
N ASN A 206 -4.40 -7.00 43.11
CA ASN A 206 -3.15 -7.04 43.86
C ASN A 206 -2.17 -5.92 43.46
N TYR A 207 -2.47 -5.13 42.42
CA TYR A 207 -1.64 -4.00 42.01
C TYR A 207 -2.00 -2.75 42.82
N GLU A 208 -0.99 -2.19 43.49
CA GLU A 208 -1.02 -0.89 44.15
C GLU A 208 -0.08 0.07 43.41
N LYS A 209 -0.16 1.39 43.66
CA LYS A 209 0.82 2.35 43.14
C LYS A 209 2.16 2.21 43.90
N ASP A 210 3.27 2.52 43.23
CA ASP A 210 4.65 2.53 43.79
C ASP A 210 5.14 1.15 44.32
N MET A 211 4.63 0.03 43.78
CA MET A 211 5.17 -1.30 44.08
C MET A 211 6.61 -1.45 43.60
N THR A 212 7.36 -2.31 44.29
CA THR A 212 8.77 -2.60 44.06
C THR A 212 8.99 -4.06 43.69
N GLU A 213 10.18 -4.42 43.20
CA GLU A 213 10.54 -5.81 42.86
C GLU A 213 10.35 -6.77 44.04
N ASP A 214 10.62 -6.31 45.28
CA ASP A 214 10.41 -7.06 46.53
C ASP A 214 8.93 -7.48 46.77
N ASP A 215 7.97 -6.88 46.06
CA ASP A 215 6.53 -7.17 46.17
C ASP A 215 6.07 -8.31 45.22
N PHE A 216 6.95 -8.84 44.37
CA PHE A 216 6.66 -9.89 43.37
C PHE A 216 7.44 -11.19 43.66
N GLU A 217 6.94 -12.33 43.16
CA GLU A 217 7.63 -13.62 43.32
C GLU A 217 8.81 -13.78 42.34
N ASP A 218 8.73 -13.16 41.16
CA ASP A 218 9.72 -13.21 40.09
C ASP A 218 9.85 -11.84 39.39
N GLU A 219 11.04 -11.54 38.85
CA GLU A 219 11.36 -10.31 38.12
C GLU A 219 10.46 -10.07 36.88
N TRP A 220 10.02 -11.13 36.20
CA TRP A 220 9.15 -10.99 35.01
C TRP A 220 7.78 -10.40 35.37
N ALA A 221 7.22 -10.75 36.54
CA ALA A 221 5.93 -10.25 36.99
C ALA A 221 6.00 -8.79 37.44
N TYR A 222 7.15 -8.37 38.00
CA TYR A 222 7.43 -6.96 38.30
C TYR A 222 7.53 -6.12 37.01
N ASN A 223 8.15 -6.64 35.96
CA ASN A 223 8.25 -5.95 34.67
C ASN A 223 6.89 -5.84 33.94
N GLU A 224 6.03 -6.84 34.06
CA GLU A 224 4.64 -6.78 33.58
C GLU A 224 3.83 -5.70 34.32
N TYR A 225 3.99 -5.61 35.65
CA TYR A 225 3.43 -4.52 36.45
C TYR A 225 3.99 -3.16 36.02
N LEU A 226 5.30 -3.00 35.86
CA LEU A 226 5.90 -1.72 35.45
C LEU A 226 5.37 -1.27 34.09
N THR A 227 5.33 -2.16 33.10
CA THR A 227 4.80 -1.83 31.76
C THR A 227 3.33 -1.42 31.83
N THR A 228 2.55 -2.09 32.68
CA THR A 228 1.14 -1.75 32.95
C THR A 228 1.02 -0.39 33.65
N TYR A 229 1.86 -0.12 34.64
CA TYR A 229 1.92 1.16 35.36
C TYR A 229 2.25 2.31 34.40
N ASP A 230 3.29 2.16 33.57
CA ASP A 230 3.75 3.19 32.63
C ASP A 230 2.63 3.56 31.63
N MET A 231 1.93 2.56 31.09
CA MET A 231 0.76 2.77 30.20
C MET A 231 -0.38 3.51 30.90
N ILE A 232 -0.69 3.16 32.15
CA ILE A 232 -1.76 3.81 32.92
C ILE A 232 -1.36 5.23 33.33
N GLU A 233 -0.09 5.49 33.62
CA GLU A 233 0.43 6.83 33.92
C GLU A 233 0.34 7.75 32.69
N ALA A 234 0.74 7.23 31.51
CA ALA A 234 0.59 7.90 30.22
C ALA A 234 -0.88 8.17 29.90
N TYR A 235 -1.75 7.17 30.07
CA TYR A 235 -3.21 7.30 29.89
C TYR A 235 -3.80 8.36 30.82
N ALA A 236 -3.49 8.31 32.12
CA ALA A 236 -3.98 9.28 33.10
C ALA A 236 -3.48 10.71 32.80
N GLY A 237 -2.26 10.85 32.29
CA GLY A 237 -1.73 12.11 31.78
C GLY A 237 -2.49 12.62 30.56
N ALA A 238 -2.74 11.76 29.57
CA ALA A 238 -3.53 12.06 28.39
C ALA A 238 -4.96 12.48 28.78
N ALA A 239 -5.69 11.67 29.55
CA ALA A 239 -7.06 11.95 29.99
C ALA A 239 -7.19 13.30 30.72
N ILE A 240 -6.22 13.67 31.56
CA ILE A 240 -6.17 15.00 32.20
C ILE A 240 -5.94 16.11 31.16
N SER A 241 -5.07 15.90 30.18
CA SER A 241 -4.81 16.88 29.12
C SER A 241 -6.02 17.12 28.19
N MET A 242 -6.82 16.08 27.97
CA MET A 242 -8.09 16.08 27.23
C MET A 242 -9.26 16.63 28.09
N GLY A 243 -8.98 17.08 29.33
CA GLY A 243 -9.98 17.72 30.20
C GLY A 243 -10.97 16.78 30.90
N MET A 244 -10.75 15.46 30.86
CA MET A 244 -11.62 14.50 31.52
C MET A 244 -11.60 14.64 33.06
N SER A 245 -12.76 14.56 33.69
CA SER A 245 -12.84 14.36 35.15
C SER A 245 -12.27 13.00 35.56
N GLN A 246 -11.96 12.83 36.86
CA GLN A 246 -11.42 11.55 37.36
C GLN A 246 -12.35 10.37 37.06
N ASN A 247 -13.68 10.58 37.13
CA ASN A 247 -14.65 9.53 36.85
C ASN A 247 -14.72 9.21 35.35
N GLN A 248 -14.70 10.22 34.47
CA GLN A 248 -14.69 10.00 33.02
C GLN A 248 -13.44 9.24 32.59
N ALA A 249 -12.26 9.57 33.12
CA ALA A 249 -11.03 8.84 32.83
C ALA A 249 -11.06 7.38 33.31
N VAL A 250 -11.72 7.06 34.43
CA VAL A 250 -11.84 5.65 34.85
C VAL A 250 -12.86 4.91 33.99
N MET A 251 -14.01 5.55 33.69
CA MET A 251 -15.06 4.91 32.87
C MET A 251 -14.62 4.73 31.42
N PHE A 252 -14.00 5.73 30.78
CA PHE A 252 -13.48 5.59 29.41
C PHE A 252 -12.45 4.47 29.28
N PHE A 253 -11.60 4.27 30.29
CA PHE A 253 -10.67 3.13 30.30
C PHE A 253 -11.40 1.79 30.33
N ASP A 254 -12.42 1.65 31.18
CA ASP A 254 -13.20 0.42 31.29
C ASP A 254 -14.04 0.17 30.03
N ASP A 255 -14.69 1.20 29.48
CA ASP A 255 -15.49 1.13 28.27
C ASP A 255 -14.62 0.80 27.04
N ALA A 256 -13.45 1.42 26.88
CA ALA A 256 -12.54 1.15 25.75
C ALA A 256 -11.92 -0.26 25.82
N LYS A 257 -11.71 -0.77 27.04
CA LYS A 257 -11.30 -2.16 27.29
C LYS A 257 -12.45 -3.12 26.96
N ASP A 258 -13.69 -2.80 27.30
CA ASP A 258 -14.86 -3.62 26.98
C ASP A 258 -15.13 -3.62 25.45
N MET A 259 -15.01 -2.47 24.78
CA MET A 259 -15.02 -2.34 23.30
C MET A 259 -14.04 -3.30 22.63
N ALA A 260 -12.78 -3.32 23.09
CA ALA A 260 -11.75 -4.23 22.58
C ALA A 260 -12.05 -5.72 22.87
N MET A 261 -12.80 -6.03 23.94
CA MET A 261 -13.27 -7.38 24.25
C MET A 261 -14.53 -7.79 23.47
N ASN A 262 -15.34 -6.82 23.04
CA ASN A 262 -16.56 -7.02 22.25
C ASN A 262 -16.27 -7.19 20.76
N MET A 263 -15.19 -6.60 20.22
CA MET A 263 -14.83 -6.72 18.80
C MET A 263 -14.88 -8.16 18.22
N PRO A 264 -14.45 -9.23 18.90
CA PRO A 264 -14.59 -10.60 18.39
C PRO A 264 -16.02 -11.16 18.31
N MET A 265 -17.03 -10.43 18.80
CA MET A 265 -18.42 -10.87 18.96
C MET A 265 -19.42 -10.15 18.04
N MET A 266 -18.99 -9.09 17.35
CA MET A 266 -19.84 -8.26 16.49
C MET A 266 -20.31 -9.06 15.27
N THR A 267 -21.54 -8.81 14.83
CA THR A 267 -22.21 -9.60 13.79
C THR A 267 -22.54 -8.80 12.53
N GLY A 268 -22.49 -7.47 12.61
CA GLY A 268 -22.62 -6.55 11.48
C GLY A 268 -21.65 -5.38 11.57
N LEU A 269 -21.70 -4.53 10.55
CA LEU A 269 -21.13 -3.19 10.55
C LEU A 269 -21.87 -2.32 11.57
N ASP A 270 -23.20 -2.38 11.73
CA ASP A 270 -23.93 -1.57 12.72
C ASP A 270 -23.43 -1.79 14.17
N ASP A 271 -23.35 -3.06 14.59
CA ASP A 271 -22.82 -3.49 15.89
C ASP A 271 -21.45 -2.87 16.18
N PHE A 272 -20.60 -2.83 15.15
CA PHE A 272 -19.27 -2.31 15.28
C PHE A 272 -19.29 -0.80 15.58
N LEU A 273 -20.14 -0.05 14.89
CA LEU A 273 -20.09 1.43 14.89
C LEU A 273 -20.65 2.01 16.16
N PHE A 274 -21.66 1.33 16.68
CA PHE A 274 -22.14 1.52 18.03
C PHE A 274 -21.00 1.43 19.05
N GLU A 275 -20.04 0.49 18.88
CA GLU A 275 -18.85 0.41 19.73
C GLU A 275 -17.87 1.59 19.53
N LEU A 276 -17.93 2.37 18.44
CA LEU A 276 -17.21 3.65 18.30
C LEU A 276 -17.93 4.88 18.84
N GLU A 277 -19.24 4.81 19.11
CA GLU A 277 -19.94 5.92 19.78
C GLU A 277 -19.33 6.24 21.16
N ILE A 278 -18.54 5.32 21.74
CA ILE A 278 -17.69 5.59 22.90
C ILE A 278 -16.85 6.87 22.74
N LEU A 279 -16.31 7.13 21.55
CA LEU A 279 -15.49 8.33 21.30
C LEU A 279 -16.34 9.59 21.45
N ASP A 280 -17.56 9.59 20.91
CA ASP A 280 -18.51 10.69 21.01
C ASP A 280 -19.05 10.88 22.44
N LEU A 281 -19.30 9.78 23.17
CA LEU A 281 -19.74 9.79 24.57
C LEU A 281 -18.77 10.50 25.50
N TYR A 282 -17.46 10.41 25.20
CA TYR A 282 -16.41 11.11 25.94
C TYR A 282 -15.96 12.42 25.29
N GLY A 283 -16.48 12.76 24.10
CA GLY A 283 -16.17 13.98 23.36
C GLY A 283 -14.77 13.99 22.75
N MET A 284 -14.22 12.82 22.44
CA MET A 284 -12.87 12.63 21.90
C MET A 284 -12.79 13.11 20.44
N ASP A 285 -11.97 14.13 20.17
CA ASP A 285 -11.68 14.55 18.79
C ASP A 285 -10.39 13.92 18.22
N HIS A 286 -10.04 14.27 16.98
CA HIS A 286 -8.84 13.76 16.31
C HIS A 286 -7.54 14.19 17.00
N GLN A 287 -7.51 15.32 17.71
CA GLN A 287 -6.34 15.84 18.45
C GLN A 287 -6.17 15.08 19.76
N ASP A 288 -7.28 14.80 20.44
CA ASP A 288 -7.32 13.96 21.64
C ASP A 288 -6.79 12.54 21.35
N LEU A 289 -7.30 11.91 20.27
CA LEU A 289 -6.83 10.60 19.81
C LEU A 289 -5.36 10.61 19.39
N ALA A 290 -4.94 11.58 18.58
CA ALA A 290 -3.55 11.73 18.14
C ALA A 290 -2.60 11.90 19.32
N ASN A 291 -2.94 12.74 20.29
CA ASN A 291 -2.14 12.95 21.50
C ASN A 291 -2.07 11.67 22.34
N MET A 292 -3.18 10.98 22.59
CA MET A 292 -3.20 9.74 23.36
C MET A 292 -2.32 8.65 22.72
N VAL A 293 -2.46 8.43 21.40
CA VAL A 293 -1.67 7.44 20.66
C VAL A 293 -0.18 7.82 20.60
N TYR A 294 0.14 9.11 20.46
CA TYR A 294 1.51 9.61 20.52
C TYR A 294 2.16 9.33 21.90
N GLN A 295 1.46 9.59 23.02
CA GLN A 295 1.99 9.28 24.35
C GLN A 295 2.19 7.77 24.54
N PHE A 296 1.24 6.94 24.10
CA PHE A 296 1.38 5.49 24.15
C PHE A 296 2.55 4.97 23.31
N ALA A 297 2.76 5.53 22.11
CA ALA A 297 3.88 5.16 21.26
C ALA A 297 5.24 5.45 21.93
N LEU A 298 5.41 6.63 22.54
CA LEU A 298 6.62 6.96 23.31
C LEU A 298 6.86 5.96 24.46
N VAL A 299 5.84 5.72 25.28
CA VAL A 299 6.02 4.85 26.47
C VAL A 299 6.17 3.37 26.07
N MET A 300 5.55 2.90 24.99
CA MET A 300 5.83 1.57 24.43
C MET A 300 7.30 1.41 23.99
N LEU A 301 7.91 2.45 23.42
CA LEU A 301 9.34 2.44 23.10
C LEU A 301 10.19 2.41 24.38
N GLU A 302 9.86 3.22 25.39
CA GLU A 302 10.59 3.25 26.67
C GLU A 302 10.50 1.94 27.46
N SER A 303 9.30 1.35 27.59
CA SER A 303 9.10 0.05 28.25
C SER A 303 9.76 -1.08 27.45
N GLY A 304 9.78 -1.00 26.12
CA GLY A 304 10.52 -1.90 25.25
C GLY A 304 12.03 -1.84 25.50
N ILE A 305 12.62 -0.65 25.57
CA ILE A 305 14.04 -0.46 25.88
C ILE A 305 14.38 -1.02 27.26
N ARG A 306 13.52 -0.76 28.25
CA ARG A 306 13.65 -1.29 29.62
C ARG A 306 13.66 -2.81 29.64
N ARG A 307 12.73 -3.48 28.93
CA ARG A 307 12.69 -4.94 28.83
C ARG A 307 13.95 -5.51 28.15
N GLN A 308 14.35 -4.94 27.01
CA GLN A 308 15.55 -5.39 26.27
C GLN A 308 16.83 -5.17 27.08
N THR A 309 16.92 -4.10 27.89
CA THR A 309 18.06 -3.84 28.78
C THR A 309 18.24 -4.95 29.82
N LEU A 310 17.15 -5.53 30.33
CA LEU A 310 17.22 -6.67 31.25
C LEU A 310 17.65 -7.96 30.54
N ASP A 311 17.14 -8.22 29.33
CA ASP A 311 17.59 -9.38 28.53
C ASP A 311 19.08 -9.26 28.17
N ILE A 312 19.57 -8.06 27.79
CA ILE A 312 21.01 -7.79 27.61
C ILE A 312 21.79 -8.09 28.90
N ALA A 313 21.31 -7.65 30.06
CA ALA A 313 21.99 -7.89 31.34
C ALA A 313 22.05 -9.39 31.67
N TYR A 314 20.97 -10.13 31.44
CA TYR A 314 20.88 -11.58 31.60
C TYR A 314 21.92 -12.31 30.72
N TYR A 315 21.91 -12.09 29.40
CA TYR A 315 22.86 -12.73 28.50
C TYR A 315 24.32 -12.32 28.78
N THR A 316 24.54 -11.07 29.20
CA THR A 316 25.87 -10.59 29.64
C THR A 316 26.38 -11.33 30.88
N GLU A 317 25.51 -11.78 31.79
CA GLU A 317 25.89 -12.60 32.96
C GLU A 317 26.11 -14.08 32.59
N GLU A 318 25.38 -14.62 31.61
CA GLU A 318 25.57 -16.00 31.13
C GLU A 318 26.88 -16.20 30.35
N ILE A 319 27.35 -15.21 29.57
CA ILE A 319 28.58 -15.32 28.77
C ILE A 319 29.78 -15.81 29.61
N PRO A 320 30.15 -15.19 30.76
CA PRO A 320 31.22 -15.69 31.64
C PRO A 320 30.96 -17.09 32.23
N MET A 321 29.70 -17.49 32.41
CA MET A 321 29.36 -18.83 32.86
C MET A 321 29.72 -19.86 31.78
N TYR A 322 29.34 -19.61 30.52
CA TYR A 322 29.70 -20.50 29.41
C TYR A 322 31.23 -20.53 29.16
N GLU A 323 31.93 -19.39 29.27
CA GLU A 323 33.40 -19.35 29.19
C GLU A 323 34.07 -20.25 30.27
N GLN A 324 33.52 -20.27 31.48
CA GLN A 324 34.00 -21.16 32.54
C GLN A 324 33.65 -22.63 32.26
N GLN A 325 32.45 -22.93 31.75
CA GLN A 325 32.05 -24.30 31.36
C GLN A 325 32.97 -24.84 30.26
N ILE A 326 33.20 -24.07 29.20
CA ILE A 326 34.16 -24.35 28.11
C ILE A 326 35.55 -24.67 28.70
N THR A 327 36.04 -23.81 29.60
CA THR A 327 37.35 -23.98 30.27
C THR A 327 37.41 -25.25 31.12
N ASP A 328 36.35 -25.57 31.86
CA ASP A 328 36.29 -26.76 32.71
C ASP A 328 36.22 -28.05 31.88
N ILE A 329 35.45 -28.05 30.78
CA ILE A 329 35.28 -29.20 29.89
C ILE A 329 36.61 -29.60 29.23
N VAL A 330 37.35 -28.65 28.64
CA VAL A 330 38.65 -28.94 27.99
C VAL A 330 39.75 -29.39 28.97
N LEU A 331 39.54 -29.19 30.28
CA LEU A 331 40.41 -29.67 31.35
C LEU A 331 39.98 -31.03 31.93
N THR A 332 38.85 -31.60 31.50
CA THR A 332 38.43 -32.94 31.93
C THR A 332 39.36 -34.02 31.40
N GLN A 333 39.55 -35.09 32.19
CA GLN A 333 40.40 -36.21 31.76
C GLN A 333 39.77 -36.95 30.58
N ASP A 334 38.43 -37.03 30.52
CA ASP A 334 37.72 -37.76 29.46
C ASP A 334 37.88 -37.06 28.10
N TYR A 335 37.76 -35.72 28.05
CA TYR A 335 38.07 -34.92 26.85
C TYR A 335 39.53 -35.11 26.41
N ILE A 336 40.48 -35.03 27.35
CA ILE A 336 41.91 -35.18 27.08
C ILE A 336 42.24 -36.60 26.59
N ASP A 337 41.62 -37.63 27.17
CA ASP A 337 41.84 -39.03 26.79
C ASP A 337 41.23 -39.33 25.41
N ALA A 338 40.03 -38.82 25.11
CA ALA A 338 39.40 -38.94 23.79
C ALA A 338 40.25 -38.30 22.68
N TYR A 339 40.70 -37.05 22.89
CA TYR A 339 41.59 -36.34 21.97
C TYR A 339 42.89 -37.12 21.73
N ASN A 340 43.59 -37.53 22.81
CA ASN A 340 44.83 -38.28 22.69
C ASN A 340 44.63 -39.66 22.04
N TYR A 341 43.46 -40.29 22.23
CA TYR A 341 43.14 -41.56 21.61
C TYR A 341 42.94 -41.42 20.10
N MET A 342 42.10 -40.47 19.66
CA MET A 342 41.92 -40.18 18.22
C MET A 342 43.24 -39.73 17.57
N LYS A 343 44.01 -38.88 18.24
CA LYS A 343 45.35 -38.44 17.80
C LYS A 343 46.37 -39.57 17.66
N SER A 344 46.14 -40.73 18.30
CA SER A 344 47.02 -41.90 18.14
C SER A 344 46.81 -42.65 16.81
N PHE A 345 45.71 -42.38 16.09
CA PHE A 345 45.42 -42.89 14.76
C PHE A 345 45.71 -41.86 13.65
N ALA A 346 45.79 -40.57 14.00
CA ALA A 346 46.12 -39.47 13.08
C ALA A 346 47.61 -39.43 12.69
N THR A 347 47.86 -39.05 11.44
CA THR A 347 49.17 -38.61 10.93
C THR A 347 49.40 -37.13 11.26
N VAL A 348 50.63 -36.64 11.04
CA VAL A 348 50.99 -35.24 11.35
C VAL A 348 50.24 -34.25 10.48
N ASP A 349 49.92 -34.64 9.24
CA ASP A 349 49.22 -33.79 8.27
C ASP A 349 47.72 -33.69 8.63
N GLU A 350 47.15 -34.72 9.27
CA GLU A 350 45.74 -34.77 9.74
C GLU A 350 45.52 -34.12 11.13
N TYR A 351 46.54 -33.46 11.70
CA TYR A 351 46.42 -32.84 13.03
C TYR A 351 45.57 -31.57 13.01
N ASP A 352 45.55 -30.82 11.92
CA ASP A 352 44.84 -29.54 11.86
C ASP A 352 43.32 -29.78 11.84
N GLY A 353 42.82 -30.76 11.07
CA GLY A 353 41.41 -31.16 11.13
C GLY A 353 40.98 -31.78 12.48
N LEU A 354 41.86 -32.53 13.14
CA LEU A 354 41.59 -33.05 14.49
C LEU A 354 41.54 -31.94 15.55
N ASP A 355 42.48 -30.99 15.48
CA ASP A 355 42.55 -29.85 16.40
C ASP A 355 41.35 -28.90 16.15
N ALA A 356 40.91 -28.73 14.89
CA ALA A 356 39.69 -28.00 14.53
C ALA A 356 38.42 -28.68 15.09
N PHE A 357 38.26 -29.99 14.92
CA PHE A 357 37.12 -30.74 15.47
C PHE A 357 37.04 -30.68 16.99
N PHE A 358 38.18 -30.80 17.69
CA PHE A 358 38.21 -30.68 19.15
C PHE A 358 38.13 -29.23 19.64
N SER A 359 38.37 -28.23 18.80
CA SER A 359 38.22 -26.81 19.20
C SER A 359 36.78 -26.44 19.57
N GLY A 360 35.79 -27.15 19.01
CA GLY A 360 34.35 -26.89 19.21
C GLY A 360 33.81 -25.66 18.48
N ASN A 361 34.65 -24.84 17.83
CA ASN A 361 34.26 -23.56 17.21
C ASN A 361 33.57 -23.68 15.84
N HIS A 362 33.33 -24.90 15.36
CA HIS A 362 32.93 -25.21 13.99
C HIS A 362 31.75 -26.18 14.01
N ARG A 363 30.55 -25.65 14.24
CA ARG A 363 29.31 -26.40 14.56
C ARG A 363 29.01 -27.51 13.56
N GLU A 364 29.35 -27.29 12.30
CA GLU A 364 29.12 -28.20 11.18
C GLU A 364 29.88 -29.52 11.35
N PHE A 365 31.08 -29.52 11.96
CA PHE A 365 31.82 -30.76 12.20
C PHE A 365 31.09 -31.73 13.10
N ARG A 366 30.27 -31.26 14.06
CA ARG A 366 29.47 -32.15 14.91
C ARG A 366 28.59 -33.07 14.05
N TYR A 367 27.81 -32.47 13.16
CA TYR A 367 26.92 -33.19 12.24
C TYR A 367 27.71 -34.00 11.21
N SER A 368 28.78 -33.44 10.63
CA SER A 368 29.57 -34.16 9.62
C SER A 368 30.33 -35.36 10.19
N VAL A 369 30.79 -35.31 11.45
CA VAL A 369 31.42 -36.44 12.15
C VAL A 369 30.39 -37.51 12.57
N GLU A 370 29.17 -37.11 12.93
CA GLU A 370 28.06 -38.05 13.10
C GLU A 370 27.74 -38.80 11.79
N GLU A 371 27.74 -38.11 10.65
CA GLU A 371 27.56 -38.73 9.33
C GLU A 371 28.72 -39.66 8.93
N ILE A 372 29.98 -39.31 9.25
CA ILE A 372 31.12 -40.24 9.10
C ILE A 372 30.91 -41.51 9.95
N TYR A 373 30.45 -41.36 11.20
CA TYR A 373 30.11 -42.50 12.06
C TYR A 373 29.01 -43.38 11.43
N TYR A 374 27.93 -42.78 10.94
CA TYR A 374 26.83 -43.51 10.32
C TYR A 374 27.29 -44.22 9.04
N ALA A 375 28.11 -43.59 8.20
CA ALA A 375 28.70 -44.21 7.01
C ALA A 375 29.54 -45.45 7.37
N LEU A 376 30.41 -45.35 8.39
CA LEU A 376 31.26 -46.44 8.85
C LEU A 376 30.47 -47.60 9.48
N VAL A 377 29.42 -47.31 10.27
CA VAL A 377 28.63 -48.34 10.98
C VAL A 377 27.61 -49.02 10.08
N TYR A 378 26.95 -48.28 9.19
CA TYR A 378 25.89 -48.80 8.33
C TYR A 378 26.36 -49.16 6.91
N GLY A 379 27.58 -48.78 6.53
CA GLY A 379 28.26 -49.24 5.32
C GLY A 379 27.84 -48.52 4.04
N TYR A 380 27.51 -47.23 4.12
CA TYR A 380 27.35 -46.36 2.94
C TYR A 380 28.62 -45.53 2.69
N ASN A 381 28.72 -44.93 1.51
CA ASN A 381 29.87 -44.11 1.15
C ASN A 381 29.68 -42.69 1.71
N PHE A 382 30.68 -42.18 2.41
CA PHE A 382 30.79 -40.76 2.76
C PHE A 382 31.70 -40.05 1.74
N TYR A 383 31.24 -38.91 1.23
CA TYR A 383 31.97 -38.07 0.28
C TYR A 383 32.13 -36.68 0.91
N PRO A 384 33.32 -36.32 1.42
CA PRO A 384 33.56 -34.99 2.00
C PRO A 384 33.28 -33.86 1.00
N GLU A 385 33.54 -34.11 -0.29
CA GLU A 385 33.35 -33.18 -1.41
C GLU A 385 31.87 -32.80 -1.67
N ASP A 386 30.90 -33.56 -1.12
CA ASP A 386 29.47 -33.24 -1.24
C ASP A 386 29.00 -32.18 -0.22
N TYR A 387 29.85 -31.80 0.75
CA TYR A 387 29.55 -30.78 1.75
C TYR A 387 30.11 -29.41 1.33
N TYR A 388 29.23 -28.43 1.14
CA TYR A 388 29.61 -27.06 0.86
C TYR A 388 29.87 -26.30 2.18
N PHE A 389 31.09 -25.80 2.34
CA PHE A 389 31.51 -24.91 3.42
C PHE A 389 31.94 -23.56 2.81
N GLU A 390 31.71 -22.45 3.52
CA GLU A 390 32.14 -21.12 3.07
C GLU A 390 33.67 -20.94 3.09
N ASP A 391 34.37 -21.72 3.92
CA ASP A 391 35.84 -21.78 3.99
C ASP A 391 36.33 -23.09 3.33
N GLU A 392 37.14 -22.99 2.27
CA GLU A 392 37.74 -24.15 1.58
C GLU A 392 38.54 -25.05 2.55
N MET A 393 39.12 -24.47 3.61
CA MET A 393 39.93 -25.17 4.61
C MET A 393 39.09 -26.17 5.44
N MET A 394 37.79 -25.94 5.59
CA MET A 394 36.87 -26.84 6.31
C MET A 394 36.67 -28.18 5.59
N SER A 395 36.72 -28.20 4.25
CA SER A 395 36.65 -29.44 3.48
C SER A 395 37.90 -30.31 3.64
N GLU A 396 39.07 -29.70 3.85
CA GLU A 396 40.33 -30.40 4.14
C GLU A 396 40.25 -31.06 5.53
N TYR A 397 39.86 -30.28 6.54
CA TYR A 397 39.66 -30.75 7.92
C TYR A 397 38.60 -31.87 8.04
N LEU A 398 37.51 -31.81 7.27
CA LEU A 398 36.53 -32.90 7.24
C LEU A 398 37.10 -34.18 6.61
N THR A 399 37.99 -34.03 5.62
CA THR A 399 38.68 -35.15 5.00
C THR A 399 39.66 -35.81 5.99
N ASP A 400 40.41 -35.02 6.77
CA ASP A 400 41.25 -35.52 7.86
C ASP A 400 40.45 -36.33 8.88
N MET A 401 39.32 -35.79 9.35
CA MET A 401 38.45 -36.47 10.31
C MET A 401 37.89 -37.79 9.77
N HIS A 402 37.49 -37.84 8.49
CA HIS A 402 37.08 -39.07 7.83
C HIS A 402 38.24 -40.10 7.78
N MET A 403 39.45 -39.67 7.44
CA MET A 403 40.63 -40.54 7.39
C MET A 403 41.01 -41.12 8.76
N ILE A 404 40.99 -40.29 9.82
CA ILE A 404 41.23 -40.71 11.21
C ILE A 404 40.19 -41.77 11.63
N MET A 405 38.90 -41.52 11.41
CA MET A 405 37.83 -42.43 11.82
C MET A 405 37.84 -43.75 11.01
N VAL A 406 38.20 -43.71 9.73
CA VAL A 406 38.45 -44.91 8.92
C VAL A 406 39.62 -45.73 9.48
N ALA A 407 40.72 -45.08 9.89
CA ALA A 407 41.86 -45.75 10.51
C ALA A 407 41.48 -46.38 11.87
N MET A 408 40.69 -45.68 12.68
CA MET A 408 40.15 -46.22 13.94
C MET A 408 39.25 -47.44 13.71
N TYR A 409 38.32 -47.38 12.74
CA TYR A 409 37.39 -48.47 12.47
C TYR A 409 38.06 -49.76 11.94
N GLN A 410 39.29 -49.66 11.42
CA GLN A 410 40.11 -50.81 11.01
C GLN A 410 40.83 -51.50 12.18
N ASP A 411 40.97 -50.84 13.34
CA ASP A 411 41.50 -51.44 14.56
C ASP A 411 40.39 -51.99 15.49
N VAL A 412 40.71 -53.02 16.27
CA VAL A 412 39.74 -53.69 17.16
C VAL A 412 39.31 -52.81 18.34
N GLN A 413 40.20 -51.95 18.84
CA GLN A 413 39.88 -51.00 19.91
C GLN A 413 39.27 -49.71 19.33
N GLY A 414 39.81 -49.21 18.22
CA GLY A 414 39.24 -48.06 17.52
C GLY A 414 37.81 -48.29 17.05
N GLN A 415 37.49 -49.48 16.51
CA GLN A 415 36.11 -49.88 16.19
C GLN A 415 35.21 -49.93 17.43
N ALA A 416 35.73 -50.25 18.62
CA ALA A 416 34.95 -50.24 19.85
C ALA A 416 34.66 -48.80 20.33
N PHE A 417 35.61 -47.87 20.14
CA PHE A 417 35.39 -46.44 20.37
C PHE A 417 34.32 -45.90 19.42
N ILE A 418 34.48 -46.10 18.10
CA ILE A 418 33.51 -45.63 17.09
C ILE A 418 32.10 -46.16 17.40
N ASN A 419 31.94 -47.45 17.74
CA ASN A 419 30.62 -48.00 18.09
C ASN A 419 29.97 -47.39 19.35
N ASN A 420 30.74 -46.73 20.23
CA ASN A 420 30.25 -46.02 21.42
C ASN A 420 30.52 -44.51 21.34
N MET A 421 30.78 -43.95 20.14
CA MET A 421 31.32 -42.62 19.93
C MET A 421 30.60 -41.52 20.74
N PHE A 422 29.27 -41.56 20.80
CA PHE A 422 28.47 -40.58 21.55
C PHE A 422 28.75 -40.55 23.07
N SER A 423 29.18 -41.67 23.65
CA SER A 423 29.59 -41.73 25.06
C SER A 423 31.07 -41.40 25.24
N GLU A 424 31.92 -41.72 24.26
CA GLU A 424 33.36 -41.45 24.33
C GLU A 424 33.69 -39.98 24.00
N LEU A 425 32.82 -39.30 23.24
CA LEU A 425 32.89 -37.87 22.88
C LEU A 425 31.87 -37.01 23.63
N GLU A 426 31.22 -37.52 24.70
CA GLU A 426 30.22 -36.79 25.48
C GLU A 426 30.75 -35.42 25.97
N ALA A 427 31.99 -35.37 26.46
CA ALA A 427 32.64 -34.13 26.86
C ALA A 427 32.84 -33.14 25.70
N LEU A 428 33.14 -33.62 24.48
CA LEU A 428 33.27 -32.77 23.31
C LEU A 428 31.90 -32.26 22.82
N PHE A 429 30.85 -33.07 22.84
CA PHE A 429 29.51 -32.58 22.47
C PHE A 429 28.96 -31.55 23.45
N ASN A 430 29.23 -31.71 24.76
CA ASN A 430 28.95 -30.67 25.74
C ASN A 430 29.77 -29.38 25.52
N LEU A 431 30.99 -29.48 24.94
CA LEU A 431 31.78 -28.31 24.54
C LEU A 431 31.12 -27.57 23.37
N TYR A 432 30.65 -28.29 22.35
CA TYR A 432 29.89 -27.71 21.23
C TYR A 432 28.64 -26.97 21.73
N ASP A 433 27.81 -27.62 22.57
CA ASP A 433 26.61 -26.99 23.14
C ASP A 433 26.95 -25.72 23.94
N ALA A 434 28.04 -25.73 24.74
CA ALA A 434 28.46 -24.58 25.53
C ALA A 434 29.03 -23.41 24.70
N ILE A 435 29.71 -23.69 23.59
CA ILE A 435 30.19 -22.67 22.64
C ILE A 435 28.99 -22.07 21.87
N GLU A 436 28.04 -22.91 21.47
CA GLU A 436 26.83 -22.50 20.76
C GLU A 436 25.98 -21.53 21.61
N TRP A 437 25.67 -21.88 22.88
CA TRP A 437 24.90 -21.00 23.76
C TRP A 437 25.66 -19.72 24.13
N LYS A 438 26.99 -19.77 24.22
CA LYS A 438 27.80 -18.56 24.39
C LYS A 438 27.66 -17.61 23.19
N HIS A 439 27.72 -18.17 21.98
CA HIS A 439 27.59 -17.40 20.75
C HIS A 439 26.18 -16.82 20.58
N GLU A 440 25.13 -17.58 20.87
CA GLU A 440 23.75 -17.08 20.88
C GLU A 440 23.57 -15.94 21.88
N ALA A 441 24.13 -16.05 23.10
CA ALA A 441 24.11 -14.97 24.08
C ALA A 441 24.89 -13.71 23.61
N GLU A 442 26.06 -13.88 22.98
CA GLU A 442 26.83 -12.78 22.38
C GLU A 442 26.05 -12.08 21.26
N MET A 443 25.42 -12.83 20.35
CA MET A 443 24.57 -12.26 19.29
C MET A 443 23.36 -11.52 19.86
N HIS A 444 22.64 -12.10 20.83
CA HIS A 444 21.50 -11.44 21.44
C HIS A 444 21.89 -10.13 22.17
N VAL A 445 23.05 -10.08 22.82
CA VAL A 445 23.56 -8.81 23.39
C VAL A 445 23.80 -7.78 22.29
N GLU A 446 24.39 -8.15 21.15
CA GLU A 446 24.64 -7.24 20.03
C GLU A 446 23.32 -6.75 19.39
N GLU A 447 22.44 -7.66 18.98
CA GLU A 447 21.15 -7.35 18.35
C GLU A 447 20.29 -6.45 19.23
N LEU A 448 20.07 -6.82 20.49
CA LEU A 448 19.26 -6.03 21.43
C LEU A 448 19.90 -4.67 21.75
N THR A 449 21.24 -4.58 21.75
CA THR A 449 21.92 -3.29 21.92
C THR A 449 21.67 -2.37 20.72
N GLN A 450 21.74 -2.89 19.50
CA GLN A 450 21.44 -2.13 18.28
C GLN A 450 19.96 -1.69 18.24
N MET A 451 19.03 -2.59 18.59
CA MET A 451 17.60 -2.27 18.68
C MET A 451 17.33 -1.16 19.71
N ASN A 452 17.96 -1.23 20.89
CA ASN A 452 17.84 -0.19 21.93
C ASN A 452 18.34 1.18 21.46
N VAL A 453 19.42 1.25 20.68
CA VAL A 453 19.93 2.51 20.11
C VAL A 453 18.90 3.10 19.14
N MET A 454 18.41 2.29 18.18
CA MET A 454 17.40 2.73 17.20
C MET A 454 16.09 3.20 17.88
N MET A 455 15.63 2.50 18.92
CA MET A 455 14.44 2.90 19.68
C MET A 455 14.67 4.20 20.46
N GLY A 456 15.87 4.42 21.03
CA GLY A 456 16.22 5.66 21.71
C GLY A 456 16.38 6.86 20.76
N GLU A 457 16.88 6.63 19.55
CA GLU A 457 16.92 7.61 18.47
C GLU A 457 15.49 7.96 18.02
N MET A 458 14.60 6.97 17.86
CA MET A 458 13.18 7.20 17.56
C MET A 458 12.47 8.03 18.64
N ILE A 459 12.68 7.76 19.93
CA ILE A 459 12.13 8.60 21.02
C ILE A 459 12.64 10.04 20.91
N THR A 460 13.94 10.21 20.66
CA THR A 460 14.56 11.55 20.50
C THR A 460 13.97 12.30 19.31
N LEU A 461 13.72 11.58 18.21
CA LEU A 461 13.14 12.12 16.99
C LEU A 461 11.66 12.51 17.19
N MET A 462 10.84 11.59 17.69
CA MET A 462 9.43 11.85 18.02
C MET A 462 9.26 13.06 18.93
N THR A 463 10.09 13.18 19.97
CA THR A 463 10.02 14.31 20.91
C THR A 463 10.61 15.62 20.38
N THR A 464 11.52 15.57 19.40
CA THR A 464 12.04 16.77 18.73
C THR A 464 11.05 17.30 17.69
N GLU A 465 10.40 16.39 16.96
CA GLU A 465 9.52 16.67 15.83
C GLU A 465 8.04 16.41 16.18
N GLU A 466 7.68 16.62 17.47
CA GLU A 466 6.35 16.33 18.04
C GLU A 466 5.19 16.89 17.19
N THR A 467 5.37 18.07 16.59
CA THR A 467 4.36 18.71 15.73
C THR A 467 4.10 17.92 14.44
N HIS A 468 5.15 17.39 13.80
CA HIS A 468 5.02 16.59 12.58
C HIS A 468 4.34 15.25 12.88
N PHE A 469 4.83 14.54 13.92
CA PHE A 469 4.25 13.26 14.36
C PHE A 469 2.79 13.38 14.81
N LYS A 470 2.46 14.34 15.68
CA LYS A 470 1.08 14.54 16.14
C LYS A 470 0.18 15.03 15.01
N GLY A 471 0.59 16.03 14.24
CA GLY A 471 -0.20 16.53 13.12
C GLY A 471 -0.47 15.45 12.06
N SER A 472 0.46 14.53 11.83
CA SER A 472 0.24 13.38 10.96
C SER A 472 -0.75 12.36 11.53
N LEU A 473 -0.75 12.15 12.86
CA LEU A 473 -1.78 11.35 13.53
C LEU A 473 -3.14 12.08 13.50
N GLU A 474 -3.17 13.40 13.69
CA GLU A 474 -4.38 14.24 13.60
C GLU A 474 -5.05 14.09 12.24
N VAL A 475 -4.30 14.20 11.14
CA VAL A 475 -4.80 13.98 9.77
C VAL A 475 -5.39 12.58 9.58
N VAL A 476 -4.75 11.54 10.11
CA VAL A 476 -5.26 10.16 10.03
C VAL A 476 -6.53 10.00 10.87
N PHE A 477 -6.58 10.54 12.07
CA PHE A 477 -7.79 10.46 12.92
C PHE A 477 -8.93 11.35 12.42
N GLU A 478 -8.67 12.51 11.80
CA GLU A 478 -9.68 13.34 11.17
C GLU A 478 -10.31 12.62 9.97
N PHE A 479 -9.51 11.96 9.12
CA PHE A 479 -10.02 11.08 8.07
C PHE A 479 -10.89 9.95 8.63
N LEU A 480 -10.39 9.20 9.63
CA LEU A 480 -11.11 8.07 10.23
C LEU A 480 -12.42 8.51 10.90
N LEU A 481 -12.41 9.60 11.67
CA LEU A 481 -13.62 10.15 12.29
C LEU A 481 -14.58 10.72 11.24
N THR A 482 -14.10 11.32 10.15
CA THR A 482 -15.00 11.78 9.08
C THR A 482 -15.65 10.60 8.35
N VAL A 483 -14.92 9.50 8.11
CA VAL A 483 -15.48 8.24 7.58
C VAL A 483 -16.47 7.64 8.58
N LYS A 484 -16.16 7.62 9.88
CA LYS A 484 -17.10 7.31 10.97
C LYS A 484 -18.36 8.14 10.87
N ASP A 485 -18.28 9.46 10.81
CA ASP A 485 -19.48 10.28 11.00
C ASP A 485 -20.34 10.45 9.73
N THR A 486 -19.83 10.09 8.54
CA THR A 486 -20.47 10.43 7.24
C THR A 486 -20.83 9.25 6.33
N PHE A 487 -20.50 8.01 6.71
CA PHE A 487 -20.92 6.83 5.96
C PHE A 487 -22.47 6.77 5.91
N PRO A 488 -23.11 6.26 4.83
CA PRO A 488 -24.60 6.27 4.76
C PRO A 488 -25.30 5.03 5.36
N GLN A 489 -26.36 5.25 6.17
CA GLN A 489 -27.18 4.19 6.81
C GLN A 489 -27.63 3.08 5.84
N ASN A 490 -28.06 3.47 4.64
CA ASN A 490 -28.54 2.57 3.59
C ASN A 490 -27.45 1.54 3.18
N SER A 491 -26.17 1.95 3.22
CA SER A 491 -25.05 1.04 3.04
C SER A 491 -24.83 0.10 4.23
N ILE A 492 -25.12 0.47 5.50
CA ILE A 492 -25.12 -0.51 6.62
C ILE A 492 -26.15 -1.57 6.35
N ASP A 493 -27.40 -1.17 6.14
CA ASP A 493 -28.55 -2.06 6.08
C ASP A 493 -28.34 -3.15 5.00
N LEU A 494 -27.73 -2.76 3.88
CA LEU A 494 -27.35 -3.66 2.79
C LEU A 494 -26.12 -4.52 3.10
N ILE A 495 -25.07 -3.96 3.70
CA ILE A 495 -23.85 -4.71 4.11
C ILE A 495 -24.19 -5.75 5.18
N ASP A 496 -25.03 -5.41 6.15
CA ASP A 496 -25.39 -6.28 7.28
C ASP A 496 -26.38 -7.37 6.89
N GLY A 497 -27.28 -7.06 5.95
CA GLY A 497 -28.04 -8.08 5.23
C GLY A 497 -27.10 -9.07 4.53
N ALA A 498 -26.09 -8.57 3.81
CA ALA A 498 -25.13 -9.42 3.10
C ALA A 498 -24.27 -10.30 4.04
N ILE A 499 -23.79 -9.73 5.17
CA ILE A 499 -23.07 -10.48 6.22
C ILE A 499 -23.99 -11.54 6.85
N SER A 500 -25.27 -11.22 7.05
CA SER A 500 -26.30 -12.14 7.54
C SER A 500 -26.69 -13.24 6.54
N GLY A 501 -26.23 -13.14 5.28
CA GLY A 501 -26.40 -14.14 4.23
C GLY A 501 -27.47 -13.82 3.18
N ASP A 502 -28.01 -12.60 3.15
CA ASP A 502 -28.81 -12.12 2.03
C ASP A 502 -27.93 -11.85 0.80
N ALA A 503 -28.51 -11.98 -0.40
CA ALA A 503 -27.79 -11.80 -1.65
C ALA A 503 -28.04 -10.40 -2.21
N LEU A 504 -26.99 -9.58 -2.30
CA LEU A 504 -27.05 -8.27 -2.93
C LEU A 504 -27.38 -8.37 -4.42
N THR A 505 -28.31 -7.55 -4.88
CA THR A 505 -28.54 -7.31 -6.31
C THR A 505 -27.49 -6.35 -6.88
N LEU A 506 -27.37 -6.29 -8.21
CA LEU A 506 -26.49 -5.35 -8.90
C LEU A 506 -26.79 -3.88 -8.52
N THR A 507 -28.07 -3.51 -8.47
CA THR A 507 -28.49 -2.16 -8.11
C THR A 507 -28.15 -1.81 -6.65
N GLU A 508 -28.31 -2.75 -5.72
CA GLU A 508 -27.90 -2.56 -4.31
C GLU A 508 -26.38 -2.45 -4.17
N GLY A 509 -25.60 -3.26 -4.90
CA GLY A 509 -24.14 -3.14 -4.94
C GLY A 509 -23.66 -1.81 -5.52
N LEU A 510 -24.34 -1.27 -6.53
CA LEU A 510 -24.07 0.06 -7.10
C LEU A 510 -24.43 1.19 -6.13
N ILE A 511 -25.53 1.06 -5.39
CA ILE A 511 -25.89 1.99 -4.31
C ILE A 511 -24.78 2.07 -3.26
N ILE A 512 -24.30 0.92 -2.76
CA ILE A 512 -23.18 0.88 -1.79
C ILE A 512 -21.94 1.54 -2.38
N LYS A 513 -21.58 1.24 -3.64
CA LYS A 513 -20.45 1.85 -4.34
C LYS A 513 -20.55 3.37 -4.37
N ASP A 514 -21.68 3.91 -4.84
CA ASP A 514 -21.87 5.36 -5.02
C ASP A 514 -21.88 6.10 -3.68
N GLU A 515 -22.53 5.52 -2.67
CA GLU A 515 -22.56 6.00 -1.29
C GLU A 515 -21.15 6.02 -0.66
N MET A 516 -20.37 4.95 -0.85
CA MET A 516 -18.99 4.87 -0.36
C MET A 516 -18.04 5.82 -1.11
N VAL A 517 -18.15 5.95 -2.43
CA VAL A 517 -17.34 6.89 -3.22
C VAL A 517 -17.57 8.32 -2.76
N LEU A 518 -18.83 8.73 -2.61
CA LEU A 518 -19.18 10.08 -2.16
C LEU A 518 -18.66 10.36 -0.74
N MET A 519 -18.81 9.41 0.18
CA MET A 519 -18.29 9.55 1.54
C MET A 519 -16.75 9.66 1.55
N LEU A 520 -16.04 8.79 0.83
CA LEU A 520 -14.58 8.84 0.73
C LEU A 520 -14.07 10.13 0.06
N GLN A 521 -14.79 10.68 -0.92
CA GLN A 521 -14.47 11.98 -1.53
C GLN A 521 -14.66 13.15 -0.56
N ASN A 522 -15.67 13.08 0.31
CA ASN A 522 -15.92 14.11 1.34
C ASN A 522 -14.92 14.02 2.51
N ALA A 523 -14.46 12.81 2.85
CA ALA A 523 -13.48 12.57 3.91
C ALA A 523 -12.02 12.76 3.46
N LEU A 524 -11.75 12.77 2.15
CA LEU A 524 -10.39 12.79 1.59
C LEU A 524 -9.55 13.96 2.15
N PRO A 525 -8.40 13.71 2.79
CA PRO A 525 -7.54 14.76 3.33
C PRO A 525 -7.14 15.78 2.27
N ALA A 526 -6.97 17.05 2.67
CA ALA A 526 -6.55 18.10 1.75
C ALA A 526 -5.10 17.91 1.31
N ALA A 527 -4.72 18.57 0.22
CA ALA A 527 -3.34 18.53 -0.29
C ALA A 527 -2.29 18.98 0.76
N THR A 528 -2.65 19.89 1.68
CA THR A 528 -1.81 20.34 2.80
C THR A 528 -1.62 19.27 3.88
N ASP A 529 -2.56 18.36 3.98
CA ASP A 529 -2.60 17.33 5.02
C ASP A 529 -1.74 16.16 4.55
N PHE A 530 -1.82 15.82 3.26
CA PHE A 530 -0.84 14.94 2.62
C PHE A 530 0.57 15.56 2.58
N GLU A 531 0.74 16.87 2.36
CA GLU A 531 2.04 17.57 2.46
C GLU A 531 2.69 17.29 3.83
N LEU A 532 1.95 17.46 4.92
CA LEU A 532 2.40 17.13 6.28
C LEU A 532 2.77 15.65 6.47
N LEU A 533 1.98 14.71 5.92
CA LEU A 533 2.32 13.28 5.96
C LEU A 533 3.65 12.98 5.23
N TYR A 534 3.90 13.62 4.08
CA TYR A 534 5.17 13.49 3.36
C TYR A 534 6.34 14.11 4.11
N GLU A 535 6.17 15.30 4.71
CA GLU A 535 7.20 15.93 5.54
C GLU A 535 7.60 15.02 6.71
N THR A 536 6.64 14.47 7.44
CA THR A 536 6.89 13.54 8.56
C THR A 536 7.66 12.30 8.13
N VAL A 537 7.25 11.63 7.04
CA VAL A 537 7.95 10.44 6.53
C VAL A 537 9.37 10.78 6.08
N LEU A 538 9.57 11.93 5.41
CA LEU A 538 10.88 12.40 5.00
C LEU A 538 11.77 12.67 6.22
N ILE A 539 11.29 13.41 7.22
CA ILE A 539 11.98 13.69 8.48
C ILE A 539 12.39 12.39 9.19
N ILE A 540 11.48 11.42 9.30
CA ILE A 540 11.77 10.09 9.85
C ILE A 540 12.90 9.39 9.08
N SER A 541 12.80 9.37 7.75
CA SER A 541 13.80 8.70 6.91
C SER A 541 15.16 9.39 6.97
N GLY A 542 15.21 10.73 6.98
CA GLY A 542 16.44 11.51 6.97
C GLY A 542 17.25 11.32 8.24
N GLU A 543 16.61 11.37 9.41
CA GLU A 543 17.29 11.21 10.71
C GLU A 543 17.73 9.75 10.95
N LEU A 544 16.92 8.75 10.59
CA LEU A 544 17.31 7.34 10.75
C LEU A 544 18.41 6.88 9.79
N THR A 545 18.50 7.46 8.58
CA THR A 545 19.48 7.04 7.56
C THR A 545 20.63 8.03 7.37
N ASN A 546 20.58 9.20 8.00
CA ASN A 546 21.44 10.36 7.73
C ASN A 546 21.38 10.86 6.26
N ALA A 547 20.27 10.63 5.56
CA ALA A 547 20.07 11.07 4.18
C ALA A 547 19.72 12.57 4.07
N ASP A 548 20.17 13.23 3.00
CA ASP A 548 19.78 14.61 2.71
C ASP A 548 18.38 14.69 2.09
N ILE A 549 17.41 15.06 2.93
CA ILE A 549 15.99 15.21 2.55
C ILE A 549 15.64 16.61 2.01
N THR A 550 16.61 17.52 1.88
CA THR A 550 16.36 18.95 1.55
C THR A 550 15.58 19.14 0.25
N THR A 551 15.84 18.31 -0.77
CA THR A 551 15.10 18.34 -2.05
C THR A 551 13.74 17.64 -1.94
N GLY A 552 13.65 16.54 -1.18
CA GLY A 552 12.38 15.84 -0.94
C GLY A 552 11.35 16.74 -0.24
N LEU A 553 11.78 17.49 0.78
CA LEU A 553 10.91 18.46 1.48
C LEU A 553 10.41 19.59 0.57
N GLN A 554 11.20 20.01 -0.44
CA GLN A 554 10.74 20.99 -1.44
C GLN A 554 9.61 20.46 -2.34
N TYR A 555 9.48 19.13 -2.47
CA TYR A 555 8.42 18.48 -3.23
C TYR A 555 7.28 17.92 -2.38
N ALA A 556 7.35 17.97 -1.04
CA ALA A 556 6.29 17.48 -0.17
C ALA A 556 4.90 18.10 -0.49
N GLN A 557 4.86 19.41 -0.76
CA GLN A 557 3.65 20.10 -1.24
C GLN A 557 3.11 19.56 -2.56
N VAL A 558 4.00 19.31 -3.53
CA VAL A 558 3.63 18.80 -4.86
C VAL A 558 3.12 17.36 -4.74
N ASN A 559 3.77 16.54 -3.92
CA ASN A 559 3.33 15.18 -3.60
C ASN A 559 1.94 15.20 -2.94
N GLY A 560 1.70 16.12 -2.00
CA GLY A 560 0.38 16.28 -1.36
C GLY A 560 -0.72 16.65 -2.35
N GLN A 561 -0.43 17.54 -3.30
CA GLN A 561 -1.34 17.91 -4.39
C GLN A 561 -1.59 16.74 -5.35
N ILE A 562 -0.56 15.99 -5.73
CA ILE A 562 -0.66 14.80 -6.59
C ILE A 562 -1.49 13.71 -5.90
N SER A 563 -1.24 13.42 -4.63
CA SER A 563 -1.98 12.38 -3.88
C SER A 563 -3.45 12.73 -3.69
N HIS A 564 -3.77 13.96 -3.29
CA HIS A 564 -5.17 14.40 -3.22
C HIS A 564 -5.87 14.30 -4.59
N ALA A 565 -5.24 14.84 -5.65
CA ALA A 565 -5.85 14.85 -6.99
C ALA A 565 -5.99 13.45 -7.60
N SER A 566 -4.97 12.60 -7.47
CA SER A 566 -5.00 11.22 -8.00
C SER A 566 -5.99 10.33 -7.27
N ILE A 567 -6.09 10.41 -5.94
CA ILE A 567 -7.09 9.65 -5.18
C ILE A 567 -8.50 10.12 -5.52
N ASN A 568 -8.74 11.44 -5.63
CA ASN A 568 -10.04 11.96 -6.02
C ASN A 568 -10.44 11.55 -7.46
N LEU A 569 -9.48 11.53 -8.40
CA LEU A 569 -9.71 11.06 -9.77
C LEU A 569 -9.97 9.55 -9.81
N PHE A 570 -9.27 8.75 -8.99
CA PHE A 570 -9.51 7.32 -8.85
C PHE A 570 -10.88 7.01 -8.24
N LEU A 571 -11.30 7.75 -7.21
CA LEU A 571 -12.65 7.67 -6.66
C LEU A 571 -13.70 8.08 -7.71
N SER A 572 -13.41 9.07 -8.55
CA SER A 572 -14.28 9.46 -9.67
C SER A 572 -14.39 8.34 -10.72
N LEU A 573 -13.30 7.63 -11.04
CA LEU A 573 -13.31 6.47 -11.95
C LEU A 573 -14.15 5.30 -11.42
N ILE A 574 -14.18 5.09 -10.09
CA ILE A 574 -15.07 4.12 -9.46
C ILE A 574 -16.53 4.63 -9.47
N GLY A 575 -16.73 5.93 -9.22
CA GLY A 575 -18.04 6.59 -9.27
C GLY A 575 -18.73 6.48 -10.62
N ASP A 576 -17.98 6.66 -11.72
CA ASP A 576 -18.51 6.67 -13.09
C ASP A 576 -18.96 5.28 -13.63
N ILE A 577 -18.59 4.19 -12.93
CA ILE A 577 -19.09 2.84 -13.23
C ILE A 577 -20.58 2.75 -12.90
N ASP A 578 -21.45 2.70 -13.92
CA ASP A 578 -22.90 2.61 -13.75
C ASP A 578 -23.49 1.23 -14.14
N GLU A 579 -24.81 1.07 -13.97
CA GLU A 579 -25.52 -0.15 -14.37
C GLU A 579 -25.46 -0.37 -15.89
N THR A 580 -25.41 0.70 -16.70
CA THR A 580 -25.29 0.62 -18.16
C THR A 580 -23.96 0.02 -18.59
N LEU A 581 -22.86 0.44 -17.96
CA LEU A 581 -21.51 -0.06 -18.22
C LEU A 581 -21.39 -1.55 -17.86
N ILE A 582 -21.85 -1.92 -16.67
CA ILE A 582 -21.78 -3.32 -16.22
C ILE A 582 -22.66 -4.23 -17.09
N THR A 583 -23.92 -3.85 -17.34
CA THR A 583 -24.84 -4.68 -18.12
C THR A 583 -24.48 -4.74 -19.61
N GLY A 584 -23.89 -3.67 -20.16
CA GLY A 584 -23.34 -3.67 -21.51
C GLY A 584 -22.16 -4.63 -21.66
N GLY A 585 -21.22 -4.62 -20.71
CA GLY A 585 -20.10 -5.57 -20.68
C GLY A 585 -20.57 -7.01 -20.49
N GLN A 586 -21.53 -7.25 -19.60
CA GLN A 586 -22.15 -8.58 -19.41
C GLN A 586 -22.83 -9.08 -20.70
N ALA A 587 -23.58 -8.22 -21.40
CA ALA A 587 -24.22 -8.60 -22.67
C ALA A 587 -23.23 -8.93 -23.81
N ILE A 588 -21.96 -8.52 -23.69
CA ILE A 588 -20.87 -9.01 -24.55
C ILE A 588 -20.45 -10.41 -24.09
N LEU A 589 -20.08 -10.57 -22.82
CA LEU A 589 -19.60 -11.84 -22.26
C LEU A 589 -20.63 -12.99 -22.42
N ASP A 590 -21.93 -12.70 -22.25
CA ASP A 590 -23.03 -13.65 -22.41
C ASP A 590 -23.08 -14.32 -23.79
N GLN A 591 -22.47 -13.72 -24.82
CA GLN A 591 -22.36 -14.32 -26.16
C GLN A 591 -21.47 -15.57 -26.18
N ALA A 592 -20.57 -15.71 -25.20
CA ALA A 592 -19.75 -16.91 -24.98
C ALA A 592 -20.33 -17.85 -23.92
N TYR A 593 -21.47 -17.54 -23.29
CA TYR A 593 -22.01 -18.36 -22.20
C TYR A 593 -22.72 -19.63 -22.70
N ASP A 594 -22.26 -20.80 -22.27
CA ASP A 594 -22.91 -22.09 -22.56
C ASP A 594 -23.93 -22.43 -21.46
N GLU A 595 -25.23 -22.25 -21.77
CA GLU A 595 -26.35 -22.61 -20.89
C GLU A 595 -26.42 -24.10 -20.48
N VAL A 596 -25.77 -25.01 -21.23
CA VAL A 596 -25.81 -26.46 -20.99
C VAL A 596 -24.73 -26.89 -20.00
N TYR A 597 -23.59 -26.20 -19.99
CA TYR A 597 -22.45 -26.51 -19.12
C TYR A 597 -22.19 -25.45 -18.03
N GLU A 598 -22.97 -24.36 -17.99
CA GLU A 598 -22.93 -23.29 -17.00
C GLU A 598 -21.56 -22.56 -16.90
N TYR A 599 -20.84 -22.41 -18.02
CA TYR A 599 -19.55 -21.69 -18.09
C TYR A 599 -19.41 -20.85 -19.38
N TYR A 600 -18.46 -19.91 -19.39
CA TYR A 600 -18.11 -19.12 -20.58
C TYR A 600 -17.08 -19.83 -21.46
N ASP A 601 -17.48 -20.21 -22.67
CA ASP A 601 -16.64 -20.87 -23.67
C ASP A 601 -15.90 -19.85 -24.56
N PHE A 602 -14.91 -19.18 -23.97
CA PHE A 602 -14.04 -18.25 -24.70
C PHE A 602 -13.12 -18.96 -25.72
N GLU A 603 -12.87 -20.27 -25.56
CA GLU A 603 -12.02 -21.05 -26.50
C GLU A 603 -12.69 -21.15 -27.88
N ASN A 604 -14.02 -21.38 -27.91
CA ASN A 604 -14.78 -21.40 -29.16
C ASN A 604 -15.40 -20.04 -29.54
N ASN A 605 -15.30 -19.01 -28.68
CA ASN A 605 -15.83 -17.66 -28.94
C ASN A 605 -14.76 -16.54 -28.71
N PRO A 606 -13.58 -16.59 -29.36
CA PRO A 606 -12.49 -15.63 -29.12
C PRO A 606 -12.85 -14.18 -29.45
N LEU A 607 -13.81 -13.94 -30.36
CA LEU A 607 -14.31 -12.61 -30.70
C LEU A 607 -14.88 -11.86 -29.48
N VAL A 608 -15.53 -12.58 -28.56
CA VAL A 608 -16.17 -12.02 -27.36
C VAL A 608 -15.17 -11.39 -26.41
N VAL A 609 -13.97 -11.98 -26.29
CA VAL A 609 -12.88 -11.44 -25.46
C VAL A 609 -12.36 -10.13 -26.04
N ILE A 610 -12.24 -10.07 -27.37
CA ILE A 610 -11.78 -8.87 -28.10
C ILE A 610 -12.82 -7.75 -27.97
N ASP A 611 -14.11 -8.05 -28.18
CA ASP A 611 -15.19 -7.07 -28.06
C ASP A 611 -15.31 -6.54 -26.62
N PHE A 612 -15.14 -7.39 -25.60
CA PHE A 612 -15.15 -6.96 -24.20
C PHE A 612 -13.93 -6.09 -23.86
N ALA A 613 -12.74 -6.42 -24.37
CA ALA A 613 -11.55 -5.60 -24.16
C ALA A 613 -11.70 -4.20 -24.79
N LEU A 614 -12.18 -4.12 -26.05
CA LEU A 614 -12.45 -2.85 -26.72
C LEU A 614 -13.49 -2.01 -25.96
N TYR A 615 -14.55 -2.65 -25.45
CA TYR A 615 -15.58 -1.97 -24.65
C TYR A 615 -15.03 -1.32 -23.37
N VAL A 616 -14.09 -1.99 -22.68
CA VAL A 616 -13.43 -1.42 -21.50
C VAL A 616 -12.50 -0.26 -21.88
N ILE A 617 -11.80 -0.34 -23.01
CA ILE A 617 -10.90 0.75 -23.47
C ILE A 617 -11.72 1.96 -23.92
N ASP A 618 -12.83 1.76 -24.65
CA ASP A 618 -13.79 2.81 -25.03
C ASP A 618 -14.30 3.58 -23.80
N TYR A 619 -14.62 2.88 -22.71
CA TYR A 619 -14.99 3.50 -21.43
C TYR A 619 -13.85 4.33 -20.84
N LEU A 620 -12.63 3.78 -20.76
CA LEU A 620 -11.47 4.50 -20.21
C LEU A 620 -11.11 5.75 -21.02
N ASP A 621 -11.25 5.71 -22.35
CA ASP A 621 -11.00 6.86 -23.21
C ASP A 621 -12.09 7.94 -23.08
N GLN A 622 -13.35 7.53 -22.92
CA GLN A 622 -14.44 8.46 -22.60
C GLN A 622 -14.24 9.10 -21.21
N PHE A 623 -13.84 8.33 -20.20
CA PHE A 623 -13.49 8.85 -18.88
C PHE A 623 -12.34 9.86 -18.93
N LYS A 624 -11.26 9.56 -19.66
CA LYS A 624 -10.15 10.52 -19.90
C LYS A 624 -10.64 11.82 -20.53
N LEU A 625 -11.63 11.76 -21.44
CA LEU A 625 -12.20 12.93 -22.10
C LEU A 625 -13.06 13.77 -21.15
N ASP A 626 -13.89 13.12 -20.33
CA ASP A 626 -14.79 13.81 -19.39
C ASP A 626 -14.03 14.44 -18.21
N TYR A 627 -12.93 13.82 -17.77
CA TYR A 627 -12.03 14.31 -16.72
C TYR A 627 -10.73 14.95 -17.25
N ALA A 628 -10.71 15.39 -18.52
CA ALA A 628 -9.52 15.92 -19.17
C ALA A 628 -8.94 17.19 -18.49
N THR A 629 -9.76 17.94 -17.73
CA THR A 629 -9.29 19.15 -17.02
C THR A 629 -8.50 18.78 -15.77
N GLU A 630 -8.99 17.78 -15.05
CA GLU A 630 -8.41 17.21 -13.83
C GLU A 630 -7.10 16.48 -14.14
N ILE A 631 -7.08 15.69 -15.23
CA ILE A 631 -5.87 15.03 -15.74
C ILE A 631 -4.80 16.06 -16.13
N ALA A 632 -5.16 17.05 -16.96
CA ALA A 632 -4.22 18.10 -17.36
C ALA A 632 -3.73 18.98 -16.18
N ALA A 633 -4.54 19.11 -15.11
CA ALA A 633 -4.11 19.78 -13.89
C ALA A 633 -3.09 18.94 -13.10
N LEU A 634 -3.23 17.61 -13.08
CA LEU A 634 -2.30 16.68 -12.43
C LEU A 634 -0.98 16.58 -13.20
N GLU A 635 -1.02 16.46 -14.53
CA GLU A 635 0.17 16.51 -15.42
C GLU A 635 0.95 17.82 -15.27
N ALA A 636 0.27 18.93 -14.99
CA ALA A 636 0.92 20.23 -14.78
C ALA A 636 1.69 20.35 -13.44
N LEU A 637 1.50 19.42 -12.49
CA LEU A 637 2.26 19.36 -11.24
C LEU A 637 3.64 18.72 -11.44
N THR A 638 3.75 17.75 -12.34
CA THR A 638 5.00 17.02 -12.63
C THR A 638 5.90 17.80 -13.60
N THR A 639 6.73 18.68 -13.05
CA THR A 639 7.72 19.42 -13.86
C THR A 639 8.93 18.54 -14.21
N PRO A 640 9.72 18.85 -15.26
CA PRO A 640 10.92 18.07 -15.59
C PRO A 640 11.95 17.95 -14.45
N ALA A 641 12.07 18.96 -13.59
CA ALA A 641 12.96 18.90 -12.42
C ALA A 641 12.42 18.02 -11.27
N TYR A 642 11.10 17.81 -11.24
CA TYR A 642 10.46 16.84 -10.34
C TYR A 642 10.66 15.42 -10.88
N GLU A 643 10.41 15.21 -12.17
CA GLU A 643 10.66 13.94 -12.86
C GLU A 643 12.13 13.50 -12.73
N GLU A 644 13.09 14.40 -12.98
CA GLU A 644 14.52 14.17 -12.83
C GLU A 644 14.89 13.74 -11.40
N TYR A 645 14.35 14.42 -10.38
CA TYR A 645 14.61 14.07 -8.98
C TYR A 645 14.12 12.66 -8.63
N TYR A 646 12.90 12.30 -9.04
CA TYR A 646 12.35 10.96 -8.75
C TYR A 646 13.02 9.86 -9.59
N TYR A 647 13.42 10.16 -10.82
CA TYR A 647 14.25 9.28 -11.66
C TYR A 647 15.61 9.00 -10.99
N MET A 648 16.32 10.03 -10.54
CA MET A 648 17.58 9.88 -9.81
C MET A 648 17.38 9.09 -8.51
N LEU A 649 16.36 9.43 -7.71
CA LEU A 649 16.06 8.75 -6.44
C LEU A 649 15.78 7.26 -6.62
N ALA A 650 15.06 6.88 -7.68
CA ALA A 650 14.81 5.47 -8.01
C ALA A 650 16.12 4.73 -8.34
N ILE A 651 17.01 5.35 -9.14
CA ILE A 651 18.29 4.73 -9.50
C ILE A 651 19.24 4.65 -8.29
N GLU A 652 19.31 5.68 -7.45
CA GLU A 652 20.11 5.64 -6.19
C GLU A 652 19.64 4.51 -5.26
N ASN A 653 18.34 4.23 -5.21
CA ASN A 653 17.82 3.09 -4.45
C ASN A 653 18.29 1.75 -5.05
N ILE A 654 18.24 1.59 -6.37
CA ILE A 654 18.73 0.38 -7.06
C ILE A 654 20.25 0.21 -6.86
N ILE A 655 21.03 1.31 -6.96
CA ILE A 655 22.46 1.32 -6.64
C ILE A 655 22.70 0.80 -5.22
N TYR A 656 21.98 1.33 -4.23
CA TYR A 656 22.10 0.86 -2.84
C TYR A 656 21.79 -0.63 -2.68
N GLN A 657 20.75 -1.15 -3.35
CA GLN A 657 20.45 -2.60 -3.31
C GLN A 657 21.57 -3.44 -3.94
N VAL A 658 22.12 -2.99 -5.08
CA VAL A 658 23.21 -3.70 -5.80
C VAL A 658 24.54 -3.65 -5.04
N GLU A 659 24.87 -2.53 -4.39
CA GLU A 659 26.06 -2.43 -3.53
C GLU A 659 26.02 -3.43 -2.37
N ASN A 660 24.86 -3.55 -1.72
CA ASN A 660 24.64 -4.38 -0.53
C ASN A 660 24.24 -5.84 -0.85
N ASP A 661 24.13 -6.23 -2.12
CA ASP A 661 23.89 -7.63 -2.52
C ASP A 661 25.12 -8.50 -2.22
N ALA A 662 24.98 -9.42 -1.26
CA ALA A 662 26.00 -10.37 -0.86
C ALA A 662 26.18 -11.55 -1.84
N TYR A 663 25.21 -11.77 -2.74
CA TYR A 663 25.19 -12.91 -3.67
C TYR A 663 25.66 -12.53 -5.09
N MET A 664 25.73 -11.23 -5.41
CA MET A 664 26.19 -10.75 -6.73
C MET A 664 27.72 -10.78 -6.87
N PRO A 665 28.29 -11.44 -7.90
CA PRO A 665 29.73 -11.41 -8.16
C PRO A 665 30.28 -9.99 -8.35
N GLU A 666 31.40 -9.66 -7.71
CA GLU A 666 31.98 -8.31 -7.74
C GLU A 666 32.30 -7.77 -9.15
N ASN A 667 32.59 -8.66 -10.11
CA ASN A 667 32.77 -8.28 -11.52
C ASN A 667 31.45 -7.88 -12.20
N GLU A 668 30.33 -8.51 -11.85
CA GLU A 668 28.99 -8.17 -12.36
C GLU A 668 28.47 -6.91 -11.66
N LYS A 669 28.61 -6.84 -10.33
CA LYS A 669 28.30 -5.67 -9.50
C LYS A 669 28.98 -4.41 -10.03
N THR A 670 30.27 -4.48 -10.36
CA THR A 670 31.01 -3.34 -10.94
C THR A 670 30.42 -2.86 -12.27
N ILE A 671 29.95 -3.77 -13.14
CA ILE A 671 29.35 -3.42 -14.44
C ILE A 671 27.96 -2.81 -14.24
N VAL A 672 27.13 -3.42 -13.39
CA VAL A 672 25.76 -2.94 -13.10
C VAL A 672 25.80 -1.55 -12.44
N LEU A 673 26.64 -1.35 -11.43
CA LEU A 673 26.80 -0.03 -10.79
C LEU A 673 27.30 1.04 -11.77
N GLY A 674 28.27 0.70 -12.64
CA GLY A 674 28.75 1.60 -13.69
C GLY A 674 27.64 1.99 -14.69
N MET A 675 26.78 1.04 -15.07
CA MET A 675 25.62 1.29 -15.92
C MET A 675 24.58 2.18 -15.22
N LEU A 676 24.30 1.97 -13.93
CA LEU A 676 23.33 2.77 -13.18
C LEU A 676 23.81 4.21 -12.96
N GLU A 677 25.12 4.41 -12.75
CA GLU A 677 25.72 5.75 -12.67
C GLU A 677 25.72 6.48 -14.02
N ASP A 678 26.00 5.78 -15.13
CA ASP A 678 25.79 6.34 -16.47
C ASP A 678 24.30 6.69 -16.70
N LEU A 679 23.37 5.80 -16.30
CA LEU A 679 21.92 5.98 -16.46
C LEU A 679 21.38 7.23 -15.75
N LYS A 680 21.91 7.57 -14.55
CA LYS A 680 21.57 8.82 -13.83
C LYS A 680 21.85 10.08 -14.65
N LEU A 681 22.82 10.04 -15.57
CA LEU A 681 23.18 11.17 -16.43
C LEU A 681 22.35 11.24 -17.73
N GLU A 682 21.55 10.20 -18.03
CA GLU A 682 20.78 10.05 -19.26
C GLU A 682 19.30 10.45 -19.10
N PHE A 683 18.93 11.18 -18.04
CA PHE A 683 17.53 11.58 -17.79
C PHE A 683 16.91 12.28 -19.02
N ASP A 684 17.58 13.31 -19.57
CA ASP A 684 17.09 14.02 -20.77
C ASP A 684 16.88 13.07 -21.96
N THR A 685 17.76 12.08 -22.14
CA THR A 685 17.70 11.07 -23.21
C THR A 685 16.46 10.18 -23.06
N TYR A 686 16.26 9.62 -21.87
CA TYR A 686 15.11 8.75 -21.61
C TYR A 686 13.79 9.51 -21.44
N LYS A 687 13.83 10.79 -21.01
CA LYS A 687 12.67 11.69 -21.04
C LYS A 687 12.25 12.02 -22.46
N ALA A 688 13.20 12.36 -23.35
CA ALA A 688 12.90 12.58 -24.76
C ALA A 688 12.32 11.32 -25.44
N LEU A 689 12.85 10.12 -25.11
CA LEU A 689 12.26 8.86 -25.53
C LEU A 689 10.85 8.67 -24.97
N SER A 690 10.65 8.93 -23.67
CA SER A 690 9.35 8.79 -23.01
C SER A 690 8.31 9.78 -23.53
N ASP A 691 8.70 10.97 -23.96
CA ASP A 691 7.78 11.96 -24.54
C ASP A 691 7.42 11.57 -25.99
N LEU A 692 8.40 11.14 -26.78
CA LEU A 692 8.21 10.59 -28.13
C LEU A 692 7.29 9.36 -28.09
N LEU A 693 7.62 8.39 -27.24
CA LEU A 693 6.82 7.18 -27.02
C LEU A 693 5.54 7.46 -26.25
N GLY A 694 5.41 8.54 -25.47
CA GLY A 694 4.20 8.81 -24.67
C GLY A 694 3.08 9.44 -25.50
N GLY A 695 3.43 10.40 -26.35
CA GLY A 695 2.54 10.93 -27.38
C GLY A 695 2.17 9.85 -28.40
N ALA A 696 3.15 9.07 -28.85
CA ALA A 696 2.88 7.95 -29.73
C ALA A 696 2.07 6.84 -29.04
N ALA A 697 2.39 6.39 -27.83
CA ALA A 697 1.83 5.15 -27.29
C ALA A 697 0.38 5.22 -26.83
N ASN A 698 -0.20 6.37 -26.47
CA ASN A 698 -1.67 6.40 -26.27
C ASN A 698 -2.39 6.19 -27.61
N ASP A 699 -1.98 6.92 -28.65
CA ASP A 699 -2.59 6.85 -29.98
C ASP A 699 -2.27 5.51 -30.67
N VAL A 700 -1.01 5.07 -30.64
CA VAL A 700 -0.49 3.81 -31.17
C VAL A 700 -0.99 2.61 -30.38
N PHE A 701 -1.02 2.60 -29.04
CA PHE A 701 -1.57 1.44 -28.32
C PHE A 701 -3.07 1.30 -28.59
N ARG A 702 -3.81 2.42 -28.64
CA ARG A 702 -5.23 2.39 -29.03
C ARG A 702 -5.40 1.89 -30.47
N TYR A 703 -4.64 2.43 -31.40
CA TYR A 703 -4.67 2.08 -32.81
C TYR A 703 -4.21 0.64 -33.09
N VAL A 704 -3.17 0.17 -32.40
CA VAL A 704 -2.67 -1.20 -32.45
C VAL A 704 -3.70 -2.14 -31.83
N VAL A 705 -4.31 -1.83 -30.68
CA VAL A 705 -5.39 -2.67 -30.14
C VAL A 705 -6.60 -2.69 -31.09
N ASP A 706 -7.02 -1.55 -31.63
CA ASP A 706 -8.11 -1.50 -32.63
C ASP A 706 -7.75 -2.25 -33.92
N THR A 707 -6.49 -2.26 -34.35
CA THR A 707 -6.06 -2.85 -35.63
C THR A 707 -5.67 -4.32 -35.48
N GLU A 708 -4.96 -4.72 -34.42
CA GLU A 708 -4.79 -6.12 -34.04
C GLU A 708 -6.14 -6.78 -33.76
N ALA A 709 -7.09 -6.08 -33.12
CA ALA A 709 -8.46 -6.58 -32.99
C ALA A 709 -9.10 -6.82 -34.37
N ARG A 710 -8.95 -5.90 -35.34
CA ARG A 710 -9.43 -6.13 -36.71
C ARG A 710 -8.71 -7.30 -37.39
N ILE A 711 -7.38 -7.37 -37.33
CA ILE A 711 -6.57 -8.47 -37.88
C ILE A 711 -7.03 -9.81 -37.31
N ILE A 712 -7.12 -9.95 -35.98
CA ILE A 712 -7.52 -11.20 -35.32
C ILE A 712 -8.96 -11.57 -35.69
N LYS A 713 -9.89 -10.61 -35.69
CA LYS A 713 -11.29 -10.81 -36.15
C LYS A 713 -11.33 -11.30 -37.60
N THR A 714 -10.53 -10.73 -38.49
CA THR A 714 -10.46 -11.09 -39.91
C THR A 714 -9.78 -12.45 -40.13
N VAL A 715 -8.75 -12.80 -39.35
CA VAL A 715 -8.14 -14.15 -39.35
C VAL A 715 -9.12 -15.22 -38.86
N ILE A 716 -9.93 -14.92 -37.84
CA ILE A 716 -11.00 -15.82 -37.37
C ILE A 716 -12.04 -16.01 -38.48
N ALA A 717 -12.51 -14.94 -39.12
CA ALA A 717 -13.45 -15.01 -40.24
C ALA A 717 -12.89 -15.83 -41.43
N LEU A 718 -11.62 -15.64 -41.78
CA LEU A 718 -10.91 -16.44 -42.80
C LEU A 718 -10.89 -17.93 -42.45
N ASN A 719 -10.68 -18.29 -41.18
CA ASN A 719 -10.70 -19.67 -40.71
C ASN A 719 -12.11 -20.29 -40.78
N GLU A 720 -13.14 -19.53 -40.41
CA GLU A 720 -14.55 -19.97 -40.49
C GLU A 720 -15.04 -20.14 -41.94
N ASN A 721 -14.60 -19.28 -42.86
CA ASN A 721 -15.01 -19.29 -44.27
C ASN A 721 -14.27 -20.34 -45.12
N GLN A 722 -13.30 -21.09 -44.57
CA GLN A 722 -12.50 -22.05 -45.33
C GLN A 722 -13.36 -23.10 -46.07
N GLY A 723 -13.23 -23.12 -47.39
CA GLY A 723 -13.83 -24.12 -48.26
C GLY A 723 -15.33 -23.97 -48.57
N THR A 724 -16.00 -22.89 -48.12
CA THR A 724 -17.44 -22.69 -48.35
C THR A 724 -17.78 -21.55 -49.32
N ASN A 725 -17.04 -20.43 -49.30
CA ASN A 725 -17.24 -19.32 -50.24
C ASN A 725 -15.91 -18.63 -50.62
N MET A 726 -15.34 -19.01 -51.77
CA MET A 726 -14.08 -18.48 -52.28
C MET A 726 -14.09 -16.95 -52.49
N ILE A 727 -15.23 -16.35 -52.84
CA ILE A 727 -15.35 -14.90 -53.04
C ILE A 727 -15.27 -14.17 -51.68
N GLN A 728 -15.94 -14.69 -50.64
CA GLN A 728 -15.87 -14.08 -49.31
C GLN A 728 -14.46 -14.22 -48.73
N MET A 729 -13.85 -15.40 -48.86
CA MET A 729 -12.49 -15.66 -48.40
C MET A 729 -11.46 -14.73 -49.07
N MET A 730 -11.68 -14.29 -50.30
CA MET A 730 -10.83 -13.29 -50.96
C MET A 730 -11.05 -11.88 -50.41
N VAL A 731 -12.29 -11.46 -50.17
CA VAL A 731 -12.62 -10.18 -49.51
C VAL A 731 -12.05 -10.13 -48.10
N ASP A 732 -12.13 -11.23 -47.33
CA ASP A 732 -11.57 -11.31 -45.99
C ASP A 732 -10.02 -11.28 -46.04
N LEU A 733 -9.40 -11.82 -47.09
CA LEU A 733 -7.94 -11.79 -47.29
C LEU A 733 -7.45 -10.39 -47.70
N GLU A 734 -8.17 -9.71 -48.58
CA GLU A 734 -7.94 -8.31 -48.96
C GLU A 734 -8.05 -7.40 -47.73
N GLN A 735 -9.11 -7.59 -46.91
CA GLN A 735 -9.27 -6.88 -45.64
C GLN A 735 -8.13 -7.17 -44.66
N LEU A 736 -7.65 -8.42 -44.56
CA LEU A 736 -6.51 -8.77 -43.70
C LEU A 736 -5.21 -8.07 -44.15
N ILE A 737 -4.96 -8.01 -45.45
CA ILE A 737 -3.79 -7.31 -46.01
C ILE A 737 -3.89 -5.81 -45.70
N ASN A 738 -5.06 -5.20 -45.91
CA ASN A 738 -5.29 -3.79 -45.59
C ASN A 738 -5.12 -3.49 -44.09
N ASP A 739 -5.64 -4.34 -43.20
CA ASP A 739 -5.51 -4.17 -41.75
C ASP A 739 -4.05 -4.37 -41.26
N ILE A 740 -3.30 -5.31 -41.85
CA ILE A 740 -1.85 -5.44 -41.59
C ILE A 740 -1.10 -4.21 -42.11
N ASN A 741 -1.42 -3.73 -43.30
CA ASN A 741 -0.74 -2.59 -43.91
C ASN A 741 -0.93 -1.30 -43.08
N MET A 742 -2.12 -1.13 -42.50
CA MET A 742 -2.45 -0.03 -41.61
C MET A 742 -1.57 0.05 -40.36
N ILE A 743 -1.09 -1.07 -39.80
CA ILE A 743 -0.21 -1.04 -38.61
C ILE A 743 1.16 -0.44 -38.94
N ASP A 744 1.78 -0.87 -40.04
CA ASP A 744 3.13 -0.46 -40.39
C ASP A 744 3.19 1.02 -40.81
N LEU A 745 2.15 1.48 -41.53
CA LEU A 745 1.98 2.89 -41.87
C LEU A 745 1.90 3.76 -40.61
N GLU A 746 1.01 3.48 -39.65
CA GLU A 746 0.88 4.34 -38.46
C GLU A 746 2.10 4.25 -37.50
N LEU A 747 2.85 3.13 -37.51
CA LEU A 747 4.06 2.96 -36.69
C LEU A 747 5.30 3.64 -37.27
N PHE A 748 5.44 3.69 -38.59
CA PHE A 748 6.69 4.11 -39.25
C PHE A 748 6.54 5.23 -40.29
N GLU A 749 5.35 5.43 -40.88
CA GLU A 749 5.10 6.57 -41.77
C GLU A 749 5.17 7.88 -40.98
N GLY A 750 6.01 8.81 -41.44
CA GLY A 750 6.12 10.14 -40.84
C GLY A 750 7.16 10.30 -39.72
N VAL A 751 7.78 9.22 -39.23
CA VAL A 751 8.90 9.30 -38.26
C VAL A 751 10.02 10.15 -38.84
N THR A 752 10.31 11.28 -38.21
CA THR A 752 11.32 12.21 -38.67
C THR A 752 12.72 11.80 -38.26
N SER A 753 13.74 12.30 -38.96
CA SER A 753 15.15 12.10 -38.61
C SER A 753 15.48 12.53 -37.16
N ALA A 754 14.79 13.55 -36.63
CA ALA A 754 14.99 14.00 -35.25
C ALA A 754 14.42 13.02 -34.22
N GLU A 755 13.28 12.39 -34.51
CA GLU A 755 12.66 11.39 -33.64
C GLU A 755 13.44 10.07 -33.69
N PHE A 756 13.98 9.71 -34.85
CA PHE A 756 14.87 8.55 -34.96
C PHE A 756 16.21 8.75 -34.22
N ASP A 757 16.74 9.98 -34.16
CA ASP A 757 17.92 10.30 -33.34
C ASP A 757 17.65 10.08 -31.83
N ILE A 758 16.44 10.37 -31.33
CA ILE A 758 16.04 10.10 -29.94
C ILE A 758 16.08 8.59 -29.64
N ILE A 759 15.54 7.77 -30.53
CA ILE A 759 15.54 6.30 -30.39
C ILE A 759 16.98 5.76 -30.37
N LEU A 760 17.84 6.27 -31.27
CA LEU A 760 19.25 5.90 -31.30
C LEU A 760 19.97 6.32 -30.00
N ASP A 761 19.78 7.56 -29.55
CA ASP A 761 20.46 8.05 -28.34
C ASP A 761 20.05 7.26 -27.07
N ALA A 762 18.79 6.84 -26.95
CA ALA A 762 18.35 5.95 -25.88
C ALA A 762 18.90 4.51 -25.98
N ALA A 763 19.21 4.04 -27.19
CA ALA A 763 19.86 2.73 -27.41
C ALA A 763 21.37 2.74 -27.10
N ARG A 764 21.99 3.92 -26.98
CA ARG A 764 23.45 4.08 -26.73
C ARG A 764 23.91 3.31 -25.49
N LEU A 765 23.29 3.54 -24.33
CA LEU A 765 23.72 2.94 -23.06
C LEU A 765 23.50 1.41 -23.02
N PRO A 766 22.33 0.85 -23.40
CA PRO A 766 22.14 -0.60 -23.48
C PRO A 766 23.15 -1.31 -24.40
N LEU A 767 23.44 -0.72 -25.57
CA LEU A 767 24.43 -1.27 -26.52
C LEU A 767 25.86 -1.21 -25.96
N LYS A 768 26.22 -0.13 -25.26
CA LYS A 768 27.49 0.01 -24.54
C LYS A 768 27.66 -1.08 -23.49
N THR A 769 26.66 -1.28 -22.64
CA THR A 769 26.69 -2.30 -21.58
C THR A 769 26.78 -3.71 -22.16
N ALA A 770 25.97 -4.04 -23.17
CA ALA A 770 25.99 -5.36 -23.81
C ALA A 770 27.38 -5.72 -24.38
N LEU A 771 28.06 -4.78 -25.03
CA LEU A 771 29.42 -4.98 -25.54
C LEU A 771 30.44 -5.11 -24.39
N GLN A 772 30.28 -4.37 -23.30
CA GLN A 772 31.14 -4.49 -22.12
C GLN A 772 30.99 -5.84 -21.41
N MET A 773 29.77 -6.39 -21.32
CA MET A 773 29.51 -7.74 -20.78
C MET A 773 30.19 -8.84 -21.61
N GLU A 774 30.21 -8.70 -22.94
CA GLU A 774 30.96 -9.58 -23.85
C GLU A 774 32.49 -9.32 -23.84
N GLY A 775 32.99 -8.43 -22.96
CA GLY A 775 34.40 -8.10 -22.84
C GLY A 775 34.98 -7.29 -24.00
N VAL A 776 34.14 -6.67 -24.83
CA VAL A 776 34.52 -5.92 -26.03
C VAL A 776 34.92 -4.49 -25.65
N VAL A 777 36.21 -4.16 -25.78
CA VAL A 777 36.75 -2.85 -25.43
C VAL A 777 36.89 -1.97 -26.67
N LEU A 778 36.00 -0.99 -26.81
CA LEU A 778 35.93 -0.04 -27.93
C LEU A 778 35.82 1.42 -27.41
N PRO A 779 36.18 2.44 -28.21
CA PRO A 779 35.85 3.83 -27.92
C PRO A 779 34.36 4.11 -28.24
N PHE A 780 33.46 3.36 -27.59
CA PHE A 780 32.07 3.20 -27.98
C PHE A 780 31.34 4.52 -28.21
N ASP A 781 31.37 5.45 -27.25
CA ASP A 781 30.63 6.73 -27.35
C ASP A 781 31.10 7.58 -28.56
N THR A 782 32.40 7.53 -28.88
CA THR A 782 32.96 8.25 -30.05
C THR A 782 32.59 7.58 -31.36
N MET A 783 32.58 6.24 -31.39
CA MET A 783 32.12 5.45 -32.55
C MET A 783 30.62 5.66 -32.78
N PHE A 784 29.81 5.63 -31.72
CA PHE A 784 28.37 5.77 -31.78
C PHE A 784 27.96 7.12 -32.38
N GLU A 785 28.46 8.23 -31.84
CA GLU A 785 28.17 9.58 -32.36
C GLU A 785 28.69 9.80 -33.80
N ALA A 786 29.76 9.11 -34.20
CA ALA A 786 30.26 9.17 -35.58
C ALA A 786 29.39 8.38 -36.58
N LEU A 787 28.72 7.33 -36.12
CA LEU A 787 27.91 6.42 -36.94
C LEU A 787 26.42 6.78 -36.95
N LYS A 788 25.89 7.38 -35.88
CA LYS A 788 24.48 7.76 -35.70
C LYS A 788 23.85 8.41 -36.95
N PRO A 789 24.45 9.43 -37.60
CA PRO A 789 23.83 10.05 -38.78
C PRO A 789 23.68 9.12 -39.98
N TYR A 790 24.59 8.15 -40.13
CA TYR A 790 24.54 7.17 -41.22
C TYR A 790 23.53 6.07 -40.93
N ILE A 791 23.46 5.59 -39.68
CA ILE A 791 22.43 4.63 -39.23
C ILE A 791 21.04 5.24 -39.38
N ASN A 792 20.85 6.48 -38.92
CA ASN A 792 19.60 7.26 -39.10
C ASN A 792 19.20 7.33 -40.59
N THR A 793 20.14 7.69 -41.48
CA THR A 793 19.88 7.73 -42.93
C THR A 793 19.51 6.36 -43.52
N VAL A 794 20.19 5.29 -43.12
CA VAL A 794 19.88 3.92 -43.60
C VAL A 794 18.48 3.47 -43.18
N MET A 795 18.12 3.73 -41.93
CA MET A 795 16.81 3.37 -41.40
C MET A 795 15.69 4.19 -42.05
N LEU A 796 15.85 5.51 -42.18
CA LEU A 796 14.88 6.34 -42.92
C LEU A 796 14.74 5.92 -44.38
N ASN A 797 15.83 5.61 -45.08
CA ASN A 797 15.74 5.14 -46.47
C ASN A 797 14.96 3.81 -46.58
N THR A 798 15.08 2.95 -45.56
CA THR A 798 14.36 1.67 -45.49
C THR A 798 12.87 1.90 -45.21
N ILE A 799 12.54 2.73 -44.22
CA ILE A 799 11.16 3.12 -43.87
C ILE A 799 10.45 3.78 -45.05
N ASN A 800 11.09 4.74 -45.74
CA ASN A 800 10.48 5.40 -46.90
C ASN A 800 10.23 4.41 -48.07
N LEU A 801 11.14 3.47 -48.31
CA LEU A 801 10.97 2.44 -49.33
C LEU A 801 9.85 1.45 -48.98
N GLN A 802 9.71 1.14 -47.70
CA GLN A 802 8.65 0.30 -47.16
C GLN A 802 7.28 0.98 -47.29
N ALA A 803 7.17 2.26 -46.92
CA ALA A 803 5.95 3.05 -47.14
C ALA A 803 5.57 3.15 -48.63
N ASP A 804 6.53 3.41 -49.53
CA ASP A 804 6.30 3.39 -50.98
C ASP A 804 5.81 2.01 -51.47
N LEU A 805 6.39 0.91 -50.96
CA LEU A 805 6.01 -0.47 -51.30
C LEU A 805 4.55 -0.75 -50.94
N MET A 806 4.15 -0.34 -49.74
CA MET A 806 2.81 -0.59 -49.22
C MET A 806 1.76 0.28 -49.93
N ALA A 807 2.11 1.54 -50.23
CA ALA A 807 1.29 2.40 -51.07
C ALA A 807 1.10 1.87 -52.50
N GLN A 808 2.02 1.06 -53.04
CA GLN A 808 1.78 0.35 -54.31
C GLN A 808 0.98 -0.95 -54.12
N ALA A 809 1.14 -1.65 -52.99
CA ALA A 809 0.37 -2.84 -52.66
C ALA A 809 -1.13 -2.54 -52.54
N ASP A 810 -1.51 -1.44 -51.88
CA ASP A 810 -2.90 -1.00 -51.70
C ASP A 810 -3.60 -0.60 -53.02
N LEU A 811 -2.84 -0.38 -54.09
CA LEU A 811 -3.36 0.06 -55.40
C LEU A 811 -3.65 -1.10 -56.36
N ILE A 812 -3.27 -2.35 -56.04
CA ILE A 812 -3.36 -3.47 -56.99
C ILE A 812 -4.74 -4.16 -56.99
N ASP A 813 -5.28 -4.40 -58.19
CA ASP A 813 -6.49 -5.20 -58.38
C ASP A 813 -6.13 -6.70 -58.31
N LEU A 814 -5.97 -7.21 -57.08
CA LEU A 814 -5.57 -8.61 -56.84
C LEU A 814 -6.59 -9.61 -57.43
N ASP A 815 -7.87 -9.24 -57.48
CA ASP A 815 -8.97 -9.98 -58.11
C ASP A 815 -8.69 -10.21 -59.60
N ALA A 816 -8.24 -9.17 -60.32
CA ALA A 816 -7.90 -9.27 -61.74
C ALA A 816 -6.75 -10.24 -62.04
N PHE A 817 -5.85 -10.48 -61.09
CA PHE A 817 -4.75 -11.44 -61.21
C PHE A 817 -5.15 -12.86 -60.79
N ILE A 818 -5.69 -13.04 -59.57
CA ILE A 818 -5.98 -14.36 -59.00
C ILE A 818 -7.14 -15.06 -59.75
N LEU A 819 -8.13 -14.30 -60.23
CA LEU A 819 -9.27 -14.85 -60.97
C LEU A 819 -9.05 -14.92 -62.48
N ASN A 820 -7.85 -14.61 -62.98
CA ASN A 820 -7.57 -14.65 -64.41
C ASN A 820 -7.60 -16.08 -64.96
N THR A 821 -8.69 -16.41 -65.66
CA THR A 821 -8.92 -17.74 -66.27
C THR A 821 -7.95 -18.11 -67.41
N ASN A 822 -7.06 -17.21 -67.82
CA ASN A 822 -6.02 -17.46 -68.83
C ASN A 822 -4.73 -18.02 -68.22
N LEU A 823 -4.51 -17.87 -66.90
CA LEU A 823 -3.35 -18.39 -66.19
C LEU A 823 -3.47 -19.90 -65.94
N SER A 824 -2.33 -20.61 -65.88
CA SER A 824 -2.32 -22.06 -65.68
C SER A 824 -2.56 -22.47 -64.22
N THR A 825 -2.17 -21.63 -63.25
CA THR A 825 -2.49 -21.74 -61.82
C THR A 825 -2.67 -20.36 -61.16
N PRO A 826 -3.41 -20.24 -60.04
CA PRO A 826 -3.58 -18.96 -59.33
C PRO A 826 -2.29 -18.40 -58.74
N GLU A 827 -1.33 -19.25 -58.39
CA GLU A 827 -0.03 -18.85 -57.84
C GLU A 827 0.77 -17.97 -58.83
N LEU A 828 0.63 -18.21 -60.14
CA LEU A 828 1.21 -17.33 -61.16
C LEU A 828 0.59 -15.93 -61.16
N GLY A 829 -0.70 -15.82 -60.80
CA GLY A 829 -1.38 -14.54 -60.63
C GLY A 829 -0.80 -13.75 -59.45
N ILE A 830 -0.56 -14.45 -58.33
CA ILE A 830 0.12 -13.88 -57.15
C ILE A 830 1.54 -13.44 -57.51
N GLY A 831 2.31 -14.26 -58.23
CA GLY A 831 3.66 -13.90 -58.68
C GLY A 831 3.72 -12.68 -59.61
N LEU A 832 2.74 -12.54 -60.51
CA LEU A 832 2.58 -11.35 -61.36
C LEU A 832 2.18 -10.11 -60.55
N ALA A 833 1.24 -10.24 -59.61
CA ALA A 833 0.81 -9.14 -58.76
C ALA A 833 1.98 -8.62 -57.88
N ILE A 834 2.75 -9.52 -57.26
CA ILE A 834 3.96 -9.16 -56.49
C ILE A 834 4.98 -8.44 -57.39
N ALA A 835 5.19 -8.90 -58.62
CA ALA A 835 6.10 -8.25 -59.56
C ALA A 835 5.61 -6.85 -59.97
N GLU A 836 4.30 -6.64 -60.20
CA GLU A 836 3.74 -5.32 -60.51
C GLU A 836 3.84 -4.34 -59.33
N VAL A 837 3.57 -4.79 -58.09
CA VAL A 837 3.78 -3.97 -56.89
C VAL A 837 5.26 -3.57 -56.76
N LEU A 838 6.18 -4.51 -56.91
CA LEU A 838 7.62 -4.24 -56.82
C LEU A 838 8.13 -3.36 -57.97
N ASP A 839 7.64 -3.50 -59.20
CA ASP A 839 8.02 -2.67 -60.36
C ASP A 839 7.58 -1.22 -60.17
N ASN A 840 6.34 -1.00 -59.73
CA ASN A 840 5.83 0.33 -59.40
C ASN A 840 6.59 0.96 -58.22
N THR A 841 7.11 0.15 -57.29
CA THR A 841 7.88 0.60 -56.12
C THR A 841 9.33 0.93 -56.48
N PHE A 842 10.00 0.07 -57.24
CA PHE A 842 11.38 0.23 -57.69
C PHE A 842 11.48 1.18 -58.89
N THR A 843 10.91 2.38 -58.73
CA THR A 843 11.20 3.49 -59.64
C THR A 843 12.70 3.76 -59.68
N ALA A 844 13.22 4.32 -60.77
CA ALA A 844 14.62 4.71 -60.90
C ALA A 844 15.13 5.70 -59.80
N THR A 845 14.22 6.28 -58.99
CA THR A 845 14.59 7.04 -57.79
C THR A 845 14.86 6.10 -56.61
N ASN A 846 14.01 5.09 -56.42
CA ASN A 846 14.07 4.15 -55.31
C ASN A 846 15.15 3.07 -55.51
N GLU A 847 15.39 2.60 -56.73
CA GLU A 847 16.57 1.78 -57.06
C GLU A 847 17.88 2.52 -56.68
N ALA A 848 17.96 3.80 -57.03
CA ALA A 848 19.12 4.64 -56.70
C ALA A 848 19.24 4.89 -55.19
N LEU A 849 18.11 5.02 -54.48
CA LEU A 849 18.07 5.13 -53.01
C LEU A 849 18.59 3.84 -52.35
N VAL A 850 18.13 2.67 -52.79
CA VAL A 850 18.59 1.36 -52.30
C VAL A 850 20.09 1.19 -52.52
N LEU A 851 20.57 1.46 -53.74
CA LEU A 851 22.00 1.31 -54.07
C LEU A 851 22.88 2.31 -53.31
N ALA A 852 22.38 3.53 -53.02
CA ALA A 852 23.07 4.50 -52.18
C ALA A 852 23.04 4.13 -50.69
N THR A 853 21.98 3.46 -50.22
CA THR A 853 21.89 2.91 -48.86
C THR A 853 22.95 1.81 -48.65
N VAL A 854 23.17 0.96 -49.65
CA VAL A 854 24.28 -0.02 -49.65
C VAL A 854 25.65 0.67 -49.64
N ASP A 855 25.84 1.80 -50.34
CA ASP A 855 27.08 2.59 -50.20
C ASP A 855 27.28 3.07 -48.75
N ILE A 856 26.24 3.60 -48.10
CA ILE A 856 26.34 4.10 -46.72
C ILE A 856 26.70 2.97 -45.74
N VAL A 857 26.04 1.81 -45.85
CA VAL A 857 26.30 0.65 -44.96
C VAL A 857 27.76 0.17 -45.08
N PHE A 858 28.28 0.05 -46.30
CA PHE A 858 29.65 -0.43 -46.49
C PHE A 858 30.69 0.68 -46.21
N ASP A 859 30.61 1.81 -46.91
CA ASP A 859 31.63 2.88 -46.88
C ASP A 859 31.68 3.64 -45.55
N GLN A 860 30.55 3.79 -44.84
CA GLN A 860 30.47 4.64 -43.64
C GLN A 860 30.33 3.85 -42.33
N ILE A 861 29.75 2.64 -42.37
CA ILE A 861 29.51 1.82 -41.17
C ILE A 861 30.52 0.65 -41.09
N ILE A 862 30.55 -0.24 -42.08
CA ILE A 862 31.43 -1.43 -42.05
C ILE A 862 32.91 -1.03 -42.13
N GLU A 863 33.26 -0.03 -42.94
CA GLU A 863 34.64 0.50 -43.05
C GLU A 863 35.06 1.43 -41.90
N TYR A 864 34.15 1.76 -40.97
CA TYR A 864 34.52 2.55 -39.80
C TYR A 864 35.59 1.80 -38.99
N THR A 865 36.70 2.48 -38.67
CA THR A 865 37.97 1.84 -38.29
C THR A 865 37.85 0.81 -37.16
N ASP A 866 37.01 1.10 -36.15
CA ASP A 866 36.80 0.21 -35.02
C ASP A 866 35.89 -0.98 -35.35
N ILE A 867 34.85 -0.79 -36.19
CA ILE A 867 33.98 -1.88 -36.67
C ILE A 867 34.74 -2.78 -37.64
N PHE A 868 35.43 -2.20 -38.61
CA PHE A 868 36.22 -2.91 -39.60
C PHE A 868 37.23 -3.87 -38.94
N ALA A 869 37.86 -3.44 -37.84
CA ALA A 869 38.77 -4.26 -37.06
C ALA A 869 38.10 -5.49 -36.41
N LEU A 870 36.82 -5.40 -36.02
CA LEU A 870 36.05 -6.52 -35.45
C LEU A 870 35.66 -7.55 -36.51
N THR A 871 35.40 -7.13 -37.76
CA THR A 871 34.99 -8.06 -38.84
C THR A 871 36.07 -9.10 -39.17
N GLY A 872 37.35 -8.79 -38.94
CA GLY A 872 38.49 -9.60 -39.34
C GLY A 872 38.71 -9.69 -40.87
N ALA A 873 37.89 -9.00 -41.67
CA ALA A 873 37.95 -9.01 -43.13
C ALA A 873 39.08 -8.11 -43.66
N THR A 874 39.51 -8.36 -44.89
CA THR A 874 40.37 -7.43 -45.64
C THR A 874 39.54 -6.44 -46.46
N GLN A 875 40.11 -5.27 -46.76
CA GLN A 875 39.44 -4.24 -47.56
C GLN A 875 38.92 -4.82 -48.90
N ALA A 876 39.74 -5.64 -49.57
CA ALA A 876 39.35 -6.26 -50.84
C ALA A 876 38.21 -7.29 -50.73
N GLU A 877 37.96 -7.85 -49.53
CA GLU A 877 36.79 -8.70 -49.29
C GLU A 877 35.54 -7.84 -49.05
N VAL A 878 35.65 -6.72 -48.32
CA VAL A 878 34.56 -5.76 -48.11
C VAL A 878 34.14 -5.07 -49.42
N ASP A 879 35.12 -4.57 -50.21
CA ASP A 879 34.91 -4.03 -51.56
C ASP A 879 34.13 -5.03 -52.44
N GLN A 880 34.51 -6.31 -52.40
CA GLN A 880 33.90 -7.35 -53.22
C GLN A 880 32.49 -7.71 -52.72
N MET A 881 32.27 -7.78 -51.41
CA MET A 881 30.94 -8.01 -50.83
C MET A 881 29.96 -6.88 -51.22
N GLN A 882 30.40 -5.62 -51.18
CA GLN A 882 29.58 -4.47 -51.63
C GLN A 882 29.19 -4.61 -53.12
N LEU A 883 30.16 -4.95 -53.98
CA LEU A 883 29.92 -5.16 -55.40
C LEU A 883 28.97 -6.33 -55.67
N ASP A 884 29.11 -7.44 -54.93
CA ASP A 884 28.28 -8.63 -55.10
C ASP A 884 26.84 -8.40 -54.63
N VAL A 885 26.63 -7.68 -53.51
CA VAL A 885 25.31 -7.25 -53.04
C VAL A 885 24.64 -6.32 -54.06
N LYS A 886 25.37 -5.32 -54.57
CA LYS A 886 24.83 -4.43 -55.61
C LYS A 886 24.50 -5.18 -56.90
N ALA A 887 25.32 -6.14 -57.32
CA ALA A 887 25.04 -6.96 -58.49
C ALA A 887 23.76 -7.80 -58.30
N GLN A 888 23.54 -8.37 -57.11
CA GLN A 888 22.30 -9.10 -56.78
C GLN A 888 21.07 -8.20 -56.81
N LEU A 889 21.14 -7.00 -56.22
CA LEU A 889 20.03 -6.04 -56.24
C LEU A 889 19.66 -5.60 -57.66
N ASN A 890 20.63 -5.29 -58.52
CA ASN A 890 20.35 -4.95 -59.92
C ASN A 890 19.75 -6.14 -60.69
N MET A 891 20.16 -7.38 -60.41
CA MET A 891 19.50 -8.57 -61.00
C MET A 891 18.06 -8.74 -60.52
N ILE A 892 17.73 -8.36 -59.28
CA ILE A 892 16.35 -8.37 -58.78
C ILE A 892 15.52 -7.30 -59.48
N PHE A 893 16.03 -6.07 -59.63
CA PHE A 893 15.34 -4.99 -60.35
C PHE A 893 15.07 -5.37 -61.83
N ASP A 894 16.10 -5.86 -62.54
CA ASP A 894 15.99 -6.35 -63.93
C ASP A 894 14.97 -7.51 -64.08
N GLU A 895 14.84 -8.37 -63.06
CA GLU A 895 13.91 -9.51 -63.07
C GLU A 895 12.47 -9.09 -62.77
N VAL A 896 12.28 -8.14 -61.83
CA VAL A 896 11.00 -7.51 -61.50
C VAL A 896 10.40 -6.80 -62.73
N GLU A 897 11.12 -5.86 -63.35
CA GLU A 897 10.66 -5.13 -64.55
C GLU A 897 10.27 -6.12 -65.66
N ALA A 898 11.11 -7.14 -65.87
CA ALA A 898 10.92 -8.09 -66.96
C ALA A 898 9.83 -9.14 -66.70
N ILE A 899 9.30 -9.25 -65.49
CA ILE A 899 8.09 -10.03 -65.15
C ILE A 899 6.85 -9.14 -65.21
N ALA A 900 6.90 -7.91 -64.69
CA ALA A 900 5.81 -6.94 -64.78
C ALA A 900 5.42 -6.61 -66.24
N LEU A 901 6.36 -6.70 -67.19
CA LEU A 901 6.12 -6.54 -68.63
C LEU A 901 5.48 -7.75 -69.34
N LEU A 902 5.14 -8.84 -68.63
CA LEU A 902 4.54 -10.03 -69.24
C LEU A 902 3.04 -9.85 -69.54
N ASP A 903 2.57 -10.44 -70.65
CA ASP A 903 1.15 -10.48 -71.00
C ASP A 903 0.44 -11.60 -70.24
N ALA A 904 -0.20 -11.25 -69.12
CA ALA A 904 -0.91 -12.19 -68.24
C ALA A 904 -2.00 -13.03 -68.95
N ASP A 905 -2.55 -12.54 -70.06
CA ASP A 905 -3.53 -13.27 -70.87
C ASP A 905 -2.90 -14.23 -71.89
N ASN A 906 -1.57 -14.23 -72.04
CA ASN A 906 -0.84 -14.96 -73.07
C ASN A 906 0.61 -15.35 -72.65
N LEU A 907 0.77 -15.91 -71.44
CA LEU A 907 2.04 -16.46 -70.97
C LEU A 907 2.48 -17.69 -71.80
N THR A 908 3.80 -17.89 -71.94
CA THR A 908 4.39 -19.15 -72.40
C THR A 908 4.91 -19.97 -71.21
N LEU A 909 5.14 -21.27 -71.41
CA LEU A 909 5.72 -22.14 -70.37
C LEU A 909 7.05 -21.63 -69.80
N ALA A 910 7.83 -20.85 -70.56
CA ALA A 910 9.07 -20.26 -70.07
C ALA A 910 8.82 -19.00 -69.21
N ASP A 911 7.71 -18.29 -69.46
CA ASP A 911 7.29 -17.15 -68.66
C ASP A 911 6.67 -17.64 -67.33
N GLU A 912 5.88 -18.72 -67.37
CA GLU A 912 5.39 -19.41 -66.16
C GLU A 912 6.55 -19.93 -65.31
N GLU A 913 7.54 -20.61 -65.90
CA GLU A 913 8.76 -21.08 -65.21
C GLU A 913 9.55 -19.91 -64.61
N ARG A 914 9.58 -18.75 -65.28
CA ARG A 914 10.24 -17.53 -64.77
C ARG A 914 9.53 -16.95 -63.54
N ILE A 915 8.20 -16.82 -63.59
CA ILE A 915 7.39 -16.34 -62.46
C ILE A 915 7.55 -17.28 -61.25
N TYR A 916 7.52 -18.61 -61.45
CA TYR A 916 7.78 -19.55 -60.35
C TYR A 916 9.20 -19.41 -59.78
N ASN A 917 10.24 -19.27 -60.62
CA ASN A 917 11.60 -19.06 -60.12
C ASN A 917 11.73 -17.75 -59.32
N PHE A 918 11.06 -16.68 -59.75
CA PHE A 918 10.99 -15.42 -59.03
C PHE A 918 10.31 -15.55 -57.67
N MET A 919 9.14 -16.22 -57.59
CA MET A 919 8.49 -16.52 -56.30
C MET A 919 9.38 -17.36 -55.38
N MET A 920 10.15 -18.31 -55.93
CA MET A 920 11.13 -19.12 -55.20
C MET A 920 12.35 -18.31 -54.70
N MET A 921 12.56 -17.07 -55.15
CA MET A 921 13.59 -16.18 -54.58
C MET A 921 13.17 -15.58 -53.24
N PHE A 922 11.87 -15.56 -52.91
CA PHE A 922 11.32 -14.96 -51.68
C PHE A 922 10.78 -15.99 -50.68
N GLY A 923 10.62 -17.27 -51.06
CA GLY A 923 10.05 -18.32 -50.21
C GLY A 923 11.08 -19.37 -49.73
N SER A 924 11.20 -19.56 -48.42
CA SER A 924 12.05 -20.61 -47.84
C SER A 924 11.31 -21.95 -47.68
N GLU A 925 11.47 -22.87 -48.64
CA GLU A 925 12.13 -24.15 -48.37
C GLU A 925 12.25 -25.03 -49.63
N GLN A 926 13.43 -25.63 -49.80
CA GLN A 926 13.59 -26.80 -50.64
C GLN A 926 13.01 -28.02 -49.90
N GLN A 927 11.91 -28.59 -50.39
CA GLN A 927 11.74 -30.03 -50.22
C GLN A 927 12.77 -30.74 -51.09
N GLU A 928 13.87 -31.17 -50.49
CA GLU A 928 14.73 -32.20 -51.08
C GLU A 928 13.92 -33.50 -51.26
N GLU A 929 13.40 -33.75 -52.47
CA GLU A 929 13.04 -35.13 -52.82
C GLU A 929 14.31 -36.00 -52.79
N PRO A 930 14.21 -37.24 -52.28
CA PRO A 930 15.39 -38.01 -51.91
C PRO A 930 16.22 -38.41 -53.12
N ILE A 931 17.53 -38.17 -53.02
CA ILE A 931 18.53 -38.66 -53.99
C ILE A 931 18.42 -40.19 -54.10
N ILE A 932 17.85 -40.65 -55.21
CA ILE A 932 17.93 -42.05 -55.61
C ILE A 932 19.27 -42.26 -56.33
N THR A 933 20.11 -43.11 -55.71
CA THR A 933 21.43 -43.64 -56.11
C THR A 933 22.66 -42.75 -55.97
#